data_AF-A0A7S0W1Q8-F1
#
_entry.id   AF-A0A7S0W1Q8-F1
#
_cell.length_a   1.000
_cell.length_b   1.000
_cell.length_c   1.000
_cell.angle_alpha   90.00
_cell.angle_beta   90.00
_cell.angle_gamma   90.00
#
_symmetry.space_group_name_H-M   'P 1'
#
loop_
_entity.id
_entity.type
_entity.pdbx_description
1 polymer ?
#
loop_
_entity_poly.entity_id
_entity_poly.type
_entity_poly.pdbx_seq_one_letter_code
_entity_poly.pdbx_strand_id
1 'polypeptide(L)'
;MTYRGAVVPLAAVVQCLLVCSQIHAFAPPSVTLSHSRCATHFASRPPVRSAAGLVISPVGRRAGLALELRMMAGERGEGNGDSLSRLVGLEGRRYVLVGGKGGVGKTSTSAAIAIKLADEGLRTLVISTDPAHSLGDALTTDLSSGRVTPISEQGGLLYGLEVDLQDSVAEFKRVVGGLSGGAEGETIADKLGLGSLTDIFDNPPPGADELVALSKVISLVEEGEAKTALGESIKFDRIVIDTAPTGHTMRLLEYPKFITNLLTKALSLRGKIDVPFDVVGQAGSFLAGQLGIDMPSKEDIQKGGTKVRVEAEKFRDRMEMFDQLLHNPDKAEFVVVSIATDLSAAETERLLPALIESEVAVRHLVVNQLLRNTGESEAYLTRLYKEQQRCLKTIKESPSLGGGLAVTEVPRFDMEVVGVFGLRALGKVAFKRDVRDVYGRLFDPTQKSQFVFVGGKGGVGKTSTSSALGIALADEGIRTLIISTDPAHSLGDALGVKLKGEPTVVDGTEGMLSAMEVDTEASMEEFKENLRGVTQWGSRFGSLASKIGLDEFADILESPPPGVDEVVALSKVMNLVKSEKFDRIIVDTAPTGHTLRLLSLPDFVDNFLNKILAIKAKIDGALNAAKSLFGLKGIVSGDEDQDDIEVAVKAVERQRDQARELESMLRDGERTQFMVVTIPTALAMLESERLVKELKDKGVAVRGAVVNQVMAEKPSAGYAGRVAKSQEGCLERLNKAADAASLSASAASGPVLVSEVPYFDTELRSVYALRALAAKLFS
;
A
#
# COMPACT_ATOMS: atom_id res chain seq x y z
N MET A 1 -51.54 1.36 -9.91
CA MET A 1 -52.60 2.34 -10.24
C MET A 1 -52.04 3.33 -11.22
N THR A 2 -52.71 3.45 -12.37
CA THR A 2 -52.47 4.36 -13.50
C THR A 2 -52.54 5.82 -13.08
N TYR A 3 -51.63 6.67 -13.59
CA TYR A 3 -51.99 8.03 -14.01
C TYR A 3 -51.08 8.52 -15.13
N ARG A 4 -51.72 9.24 -16.06
CA ARG A 4 -51.28 9.66 -17.39
C ARG A 4 -50.33 10.86 -17.34
N GLY A 5 -49.62 11.05 -18.45
CA GLY A 5 -48.57 12.05 -18.62
C GLY A 5 -49.03 13.48 -18.84
N ALA A 6 -48.04 14.36 -18.83
CA ALA A 6 -48.07 15.66 -19.48
C ALA A 6 -46.69 15.92 -20.10
N VAL A 7 -46.68 16.06 -21.42
CA VAL A 7 -45.55 16.54 -22.22
C VAL A 7 -45.71 18.06 -22.36
N VAL A 8 -44.66 18.83 -22.07
CA VAL A 8 -44.55 20.25 -22.42
C VAL A 8 -43.11 20.51 -22.92
N PRO A 9 -42.90 21.32 -23.98
CA PRO A 9 -41.80 21.12 -24.92
C PRO A 9 -40.53 21.92 -24.66
N LEU A 10 -39.50 21.45 -25.37
CA LEU A 10 -38.12 21.89 -25.53
C LEU A 10 -38.01 23.32 -26.10
N ALA A 11 -38.18 24.37 -25.28
CA ALA A 11 -37.80 25.76 -25.62
C ALA A 11 -37.84 26.72 -24.42
N ALA A 12 -37.01 26.52 -23.38
CA ALA A 12 -36.82 27.53 -22.31
C ALA A 12 -35.62 27.26 -21.37
N VAL A 13 -34.40 27.01 -21.87
CA VAL A 13 -33.17 27.09 -21.02
C VAL A 13 -31.94 27.57 -21.81
N VAL A 14 -32.12 28.49 -22.77
CA VAL A 14 -31.01 29.18 -23.44
C VAL A 14 -31.28 30.67 -23.46
N GLN A 15 -31.01 31.36 -22.34
CA GLN A 15 -30.62 32.77 -22.31
C GLN A 15 -30.29 33.20 -20.89
N CYS A 16 -29.05 32.95 -20.47
CA CYS A 16 -28.40 33.73 -19.42
C CYS A 16 -26.90 33.45 -19.44
N LEU A 17 -26.20 33.99 -20.45
CA LEU A 17 -24.74 34.25 -20.45
C LEU A 17 -24.43 35.04 -21.73
N LEU A 18 -23.67 36.13 -21.57
CA LEU A 18 -23.23 37.14 -22.56
C LEU A 18 -24.18 38.33 -22.76
N VAL A 19 -23.86 39.45 -22.09
CA VAL A 19 -23.39 40.72 -22.70
C VAL A 19 -23.28 41.75 -21.58
N CYS A 20 -22.07 42.24 -21.30
CA CYS A 20 -21.78 43.66 -21.01
C CYS A 20 -20.28 43.85 -20.79
N SER A 21 -19.57 44.01 -21.89
CA SER A 21 -18.32 44.75 -21.96
C SER A 21 -18.57 46.02 -22.79
N GLN A 22 -17.97 47.13 -22.32
CA GLN A 22 -17.77 48.42 -22.99
C GLN A 22 -18.97 49.38 -23.16
N ILE A 23 -18.97 50.46 -22.35
CA ILE A 23 -19.25 51.83 -22.82
C ILE A 23 -18.22 52.79 -22.19
N HIS A 24 -17.62 53.64 -23.03
CA HIS A 24 -16.63 54.66 -22.70
C HIS A 24 -17.28 56.06 -22.66
N ALA A 25 -16.78 56.90 -21.74
CA ALA A 25 -16.54 58.35 -21.81
C ALA A 25 -17.72 59.35 -22.01
N PHE A 26 -17.90 60.23 -21.02
CA PHE A 26 -18.06 61.70 -21.18
C PHE A 26 -17.77 62.41 -19.84
N ALA A 27 -17.02 63.52 -19.88
CA ALA A 27 -16.72 64.48 -18.78
C ALA A 27 -17.12 65.91 -19.25
N PRO A 28 -16.93 67.06 -18.53
CA PRO A 28 -16.67 67.43 -17.11
C PRO A 28 -17.61 68.64 -16.66
N PRO A 29 -17.30 69.65 -15.77
CA PRO A 29 -16.27 69.87 -14.72
C PRO A 29 -16.76 70.50 -13.34
N SER A 30 -15.77 70.83 -12.47
CA SER A 30 -15.73 71.72 -11.26
C SER A 30 -16.25 71.15 -9.91
N VAL A 31 -15.51 71.19 -8.78
CA VAL A 31 -15.05 72.38 -8.01
C VAL A 31 -13.72 72.13 -7.23
N THR A 32 -12.95 73.20 -7.09
CA THR A 32 -11.66 73.41 -6.39
C THR A 32 -11.76 73.63 -4.87
N LEU A 33 -10.64 73.36 -4.16
CA LEU A 33 -10.03 74.06 -3.00
C LEU A 33 -8.95 73.10 -2.41
N SER A 34 -7.81 73.46 -1.82
CA SER A 34 -6.76 74.48 -1.99
C SER A 34 -5.75 74.24 -0.83
N HIS A 35 -4.43 74.16 -1.10
CA HIS A 35 -3.29 74.51 -0.21
C HIS A 35 -3.16 73.74 1.14
N SER A 36 -1.99 73.30 1.63
CA SER A 36 -0.70 73.98 1.72
C SER A 36 0.48 73.02 1.93
N ARG A 37 1.64 73.38 1.38
CA ARG A 37 2.97 72.85 1.71
C ARG A 37 3.47 73.39 3.05
N CYS A 38 4.31 72.65 3.78
CA CYS A 38 5.54 73.23 4.35
C CYS A 38 6.58 72.14 4.67
N ALA A 39 7.84 72.47 4.40
CA ALA A 39 9.04 71.64 4.57
C ALA A 39 9.92 72.17 5.72
N THR A 40 11.06 71.48 5.93
CA THR A 40 12.31 71.86 6.65
C THR A 40 12.42 71.44 8.14
N HIS A 41 13.35 70.54 8.54
CA HIS A 41 14.83 70.61 8.72
C HIS A 41 15.27 71.21 10.07
N PHE A 42 15.97 70.45 10.94
CA PHE A 42 17.32 70.75 11.51
C PHE A 42 17.72 69.83 12.71
N ALA A 43 18.95 69.25 12.61
CA ALA A 43 20.06 69.20 13.60
C ALA A 43 19.88 68.58 15.02
N SER A 44 20.89 68.08 15.76
CA SER A 44 22.29 67.66 15.55
C SER A 44 22.92 67.21 16.90
N ARG A 45 23.71 66.12 16.88
CA ARG A 45 25.02 65.90 17.57
C ARG A 45 25.12 65.46 19.09
N PRO A 46 26.27 64.86 19.52
CA PRO A 46 26.45 63.63 20.36
C PRO A 46 27.33 63.90 21.63
N PRO A 47 28.35 63.11 22.13
CA PRO A 47 28.80 61.68 22.07
C PRO A 47 29.23 61.06 23.45
N VAL A 48 29.85 59.85 23.49
CA VAL A 48 31.20 59.53 24.09
C VAL A 48 31.40 58.01 24.44
N ARG A 49 32.49 57.44 23.88
CA ARG A 49 33.50 56.40 24.28
C ARG A 49 33.19 55.40 25.43
N SER A 50 33.68 54.15 25.46
CA SER A 50 35.05 53.64 25.21
C SER A 50 35.13 52.12 24.96
N ALA A 51 36.23 51.69 24.32
CA ALA A 51 36.61 50.31 24.05
C ALA A 51 37.51 49.68 25.15
N ALA A 52 37.36 48.37 25.37
CA ALA A 52 38.33 47.34 25.79
C ALA A 52 37.51 46.02 25.87
N GLY A 53 37.80 44.88 25.25
CA GLY A 53 39.07 44.21 24.99
C GLY A 53 39.20 43.03 25.97
N LEU A 54 38.76 41.81 25.62
CA LEU A 54 39.50 40.53 25.69
C LEU A 54 38.58 39.30 25.50
N VAL A 55 39.16 38.30 24.84
CA VAL A 55 38.65 37.01 24.35
C VAL A 55 38.48 35.97 25.48
N ILE A 56 37.34 35.24 25.52
CA ILE A 56 37.20 33.92 26.19
C ILE A 56 36.22 33.01 25.40
N SER A 57 36.65 31.76 25.18
CA SER A 57 36.04 30.56 24.57
C SER A 57 34.50 30.34 24.73
N PRO A 58 33.80 29.70 23.76
CA PRO A 58 32.39 29.36 23.88
C PRO A 58 32.20 27.95 24.48
N VAL A 59 32.04 27.87 25.81
CA VAL A 59 31.36 26.74 26.46
C VAL A 59 30.39 27.31 27.50
N GLY A 60 29.10 27.03 27.32
CA GLY A 60 28.08 27.24 28.35
C GLY A 60 27.35 28.59 28.30
N ARG A 61 26.32 28.69 27.46
CA ARG A 61 25.08 29.44 27.73
C ARG A 61 24.04 29.17 26.63
N ARG A 62 23.30 28.06 26.77
CA ARG A 62 22.10 27.75 25.95
C ARG A 62 20.84 27.42 26.77
N ALA A 63 20.82 27.74 28.06
CA ALA A 63 19.67 27.50 28.93
C ALA A 63 18.77 28.73 29.20
N GLY A 64 19.17 29.93 28.75
CA GLY A 64 18.48 31.18 29.12
C GLY A 64 17.40 31.68 28.16
N LEU A 65 17.39 31.24 26.89
CA LEU A 65 16.49 31.77 25.86
C LEU A 65 15.19 30.96 25.66
N ALA A 66 15.09 29.77 26.26
CA ALA A 66 13.89 28.94 26.22
C ALA A 66 12.81 29.38 27.23
N LEU A 67 13.19 30.19 28.23
CA LEU A 67 12.27 30.61 29.29
C LEU A 67 11.46 31.87 28.93
N GLU A 68 12.00 32.79 28.13
CA GLU A 68 11.31 34.03 27.75
C GLU A 68 10.26 33.84 26.64
N LEU A 69 10.36 32.79 25.83
CA LEU A 69 9.33 32.45 24.82
C LEU A 69 8.07 31.82 25.42
N ARG A 70 8.13 31.35 26.69
CA ARG A 70 6.96 30.83 27.42
C ARG A 70 6.01 31.93 27.91
N MET A 71 6.45 33.18 27.98
CA MET A 71 5.66 34.28 28.59
C MET A 71 4.95 35.19 27.58
N MET A 72 5.11 34.97 26.27
CA MET A 72 4.47 35.77 25.22
C MET A 72 3.41 35.02 24.39
N ALA A 73 3.18 33.73 24.67
CA ALA A 73 2.00 33.02 24.18
C ALA A 73 0.86 33.23 25.17
N GLY A 74 -0.03 34.18 24.86
CA GLY A 74 -1.19 34.49 25.69
C GLY A 74 -2.06 33.27 25.95
N GLU A 75 -2.46 33.13 27.22
CA GLU A 75 -3.37 32.13 27.75
C GLU A 75 -4.64 32.02 26.87
N ARG A 76 -4.76 30.90 26.17
CA ARG A 76 -6.03 30.41 25.62
C ARG A 76 -6.18 28.96 26.03
N GLY A 77 -7.07 28.74 26.99
CA GLY A 77 -7.72 27.47 27.29
C GLY A 77 -6.81 26.39 27.88
N GLU A 78 -7.13 25.96 29.10
CA GLU A 78 -6.82 24.61 29.56
C GLU A 78 -7.50 23.62 28.59
N GLY A 79 -6.80 23.24 27.53
CA GLY A 79 -7.21 22.18 26.61
C GLY A 79 -6.89 20.84 27.24
N ASN A 80 -7.93 20.01 27.42
CA ASN A 80 -7.85 18.60 27.82
C ASN A 80 -6.66 17.87 27.17
N GLY A 81 -6.03 16.96 27.93
CA GLY A 81 -4.89 16.13 27.51
C GLY A 81 -5.20 15.07 26.45
N ASP A 82 -5.77 15.48 25.32
CA ASP A 82 -6.31 14.60 24.27
C ASP A 82 -5.58 14.74 22.92
N SER A 83 -4.70 15.73 22.71
CA SER A 83 -3.91 15.89 21.46
C SER A 83 -2.78 14.83 21.33
N LEU A 84 -2.17 14.71 20.13
CA LEU A 84 -0.94 13.91 19.91
C LEU A 84 0.16 14.20 20.97
N SER A 85 0.11 15.36 21.62
CA SER A 85 0.91 15.71 22.81
C SER A 85 0.87 14.68 23.95
N ARG A 86 -0.22 13.92 24.11
CA ARG A 86 -0.33 12.76 25.00
C ARG A 86 0.84 11.79 24.81
N LEU A 87 1.24 11.54 23.57
CA LEU A 87 2.34 10.62 23.25
C LEU A 87 3.65 11.03 23.93
N VAL A 88 3.82 12.28 24.36
CA VAL A 88 5.00 12.73 25.09
C VAL A 88 4.97 12.25 26.54
N GLY A 89 3.80 12.32 27.20
CA GLY A 89 3.65 12.06 28.63
C GLY A 89 3.42 10.61 29.04
N LEU A 90 3.20 9.70 28.09
CA LEU A 90 2.93 8.29 28.41
C LEU A 90 4.18 7.54 28.89
N GLU A 91 4.04 6.78 29.97
CA GLU A 91 5.11 5.90 30.47
C GLU A 91 5.29 4.64 29.62
N GLY A 92 6.55 4.18 29.54
CA GLY A 92 6.91 2.97 28.79
C GLY A 92 6.85 3.14 27.27
N ARG A 93 7.07 2.04 26.55
CA ARG A 93 7.08 2.04 25.08
C ARG A 93 5.67 2.22 24.51
N ARG A 94 5.58 3.00 23.44
CA ARG A 94 4.37 3.19 22.62
C ARG A 94 4.66 2.96 21.14
N TYR A 95 3.64 2.45 20.44
CA TYR A 95 3.64 2.20 19.01
C TYR A 95 2.59 3.09 18.34
N VAL A 96 2.99 3.80 17.30
CA VAL A 96 2.11 4.69 16.53
C VAL A 96 2.09 4.18 15.10
N LEU A 97 0.95 3.67 14.66
CA LEU A 97 0.76 3.23 13.29
C LEU A 97 0.13 4.38 12.49
N VAL A 98 0.70 4.70 11.34
CA VAL A 98 0.21 5.79 10.48
C VAL A 98 -0.24 5.22 9.15
N GLY A 99 -1.54 5.33 8.86
CA GLY A 99 -2.15 4.74 7.66
C GLY A 99 -3.16 5.65 6.95
N GLY A 100 -3.68 5.18 5.82
CA GLY A 100 -4.57 5.94 4.94
C GLY A 100 -4.21 5.83 3.45
N LYS A 101 -4.94 6.54 2.59
CA LYS A 101 -4.82 6.47 1.14
C LYS A 101 -3.40 6.79 0.65
N GLY A 102 -2.99 6.23 -0.49
CA GLY A 102 -1.71 6.56 -1.13
C GLY A 102 -1.61 8.06 -1.47
N GLY A 103 -0.48 8.71 -1.16
CA GLY A 103 -0.19 10.09 -1.54
C GLY A 103 -0.77 11.20 -0.63
N VAL A 104 -1.46 10.85 0.46
CA VAL A 104 -2.02 11.83 1.43
C VAL A 104 -0.98 12.47 2.36
N GLY A 105 0.25 11.95 2.37
CA GLY A 105 1.35 12.46 3.21
C GLY A 105 1.60 11.64 4.49
N LYS A 106 1.33 10.33 4.47
CA LYS A 106 1.63 9.41 5.59
C LYS A 106 3.09 9.48 6.03
N THR A 107 4.03 9.25 5.11
CA THR A 107 5.47 9.25 5.41
C THR A 107 5.95 10.56 6.04
N SER A 108 5.49 11.71 5.52
CA SER A 108 5.80 13.02 6.12
C SER A 108 5.18 13.17 7.51
N THR A 109 3.96 12.68 7.72
CA THR A 109 3.27 12.67 9.02
C THR A 109 4.00 11.77 10.02
N SER A 110 4.35 10.55 9.63
CA SER A 110 5.14 9.59 10.41
C SER A 110 6.49 10.20 10.83
N ALA A 111 7.21 10.77 9.88
CA ALA A 111 8.49 11.43 10.15
C ALA A 111 8.33 12.66 11.06
N ALA A 112 7.29 13.48 10.88
CA ALA A 112 7.01 14.64 11.72
C ALA A 112 6.64 14.25 13.16
N ILE A 113 5.81 13.22 13.35
CA ILE A 113 5.51 12.65 14.67
C ILE A 113 6.80 12.19 15.33
N ALA A 114 7.62 11.41 14.62
CA ALA A 114 8.87 10.88 15.15
C ALA A 114 9.86 11.99 15.55
N ILE A 115 9.99 13.03 14.73
CA ILE A 115 10.80 14.22 15.02
C ILE A 115 10.31 14.94 16.27
N LYS A 116 9.01 15.13 16.43
CA LYS A 116 8.47 15.80 17.62
C LYS A 116 8.76 15.01 18.89
N LEU A 117 8.58 13.70 18.85
CA LEU A 117 8.84 12.84 20.00
C LEU A 117 10.33 12.87 20.37
N ALA A 118 11.22 12.85 19.37
CA ALA A 118 12.67 13.03 19.58
C ALA A 118 13.02 14.43 20.14
N ASP A 119 12.39 15.49 19.65
CA ASP A 119 12.57 16.87 20.15
C ASP A 119 12.16 17.01 21.63
N GLU A 120 11.22 16.16 22.09
CA GLU A 120 10.79 16.07 23.50
C GLU A 120 11.67 15.12 24.35
N GLY A 121 12.78 14.62 23.80
CA GLY A 121 13.74 13.79 24.52
C GLY A 121 13.47 12.29 24.49
N LEU A 122 12.46 11.83 23.75
CA LEU A 122 12.12 10.41 23.64
C LEU A 122 12.94 9.75 22.54
N ARG A 123 13.63 8.65 22.85
CA ARG A 123 14.34 7.86 21.84
C ARG A 123 13.30 7.22 20.93
N THR A 124 13.32 7.64 19.67
CA THR A 124 12.25 7.35 18.73
C THR A 124 12.82 6.64 17.51
N LEU A 125 12.16 5.55 17.11
CA LEU A 125 12.41 4.85 15.86
C LEU A 125 11.24 5.11 14.91
N VAL A 126 11.53 5.52 13.67
CA VAL A 126 10.55 5.55 12.58
C VAL A 126 10.89 4.46 11.57
N ILE A 127 9.90 3.63 11.24
CA ILE A 127 10.02 2.48 10.34
C ILE A 127 9.12 2.71 9.15
N SER A 128 9.65 2.56 7.94
CA SER A 128 8.83 2.47 6.73
C SER A 128 8.73 1.04 6.26
N THR A 129 7.50 0.57 6.09
CA THR A 129 7.20 -0.70 5.41
C THR A 129 6.87 -0.50 3.94
N ASP A 130 6.98 0.72 3.41
CA ASP A 130 6.73 1.03 2.00
C ASP A 130 7.96 0.66 1.16
N PRO A 131 7.83 -0.26 0.18
CA PRO A 131 8.95 -0.65 -0.69
C PRO A 131 9.46 0.46 -1.60
N ALA A 132 8.75 1.59 -1.72
CA ALA A 132 9.13 2.70 -2.58
C ALA A 132 10.30 3.57 -2.05
N HIS A 133 10.90 3.21 -0.91
CA HIS A 133 11.99 3.94 -0.26
C HIS A 133 11.73 5.44 0.00
N SER A 134 10.52 5.76 0.50
CA SER A 134 10.03 7.13 0.63
C SER A 134 10.48 7.85 1.92
N LEU A 135 10.93 7.10 2.95
CA LEU A 135 11.28 7.66 4.26
C LEU A 135 12.68 8.28 4.25
N GLY A 136 13.65 7.62 3.61
CA GLY A 136 15.00 8.14 3.45
C GLY A 136 15.02 9.48 2.73
N ASP A 137 14.22 9.61 1.67
CA ASP A 137 14.09 10.87 0.92
C ASP A 137 13.40 11.97 1.74
N ALA A 138 12.40 11.63 2.57
CA ALA A 138 11.73 12.61 3.44
C ALA A 138 12.67 13.17 4.51
N LEU A 139 13.48 12.30 5.11
CA LEU A 139 14.48 12.64 6.14
C LEU A 139 15.81 13.11 5.56
N THR A 140 15.98 13.11 4.23
CA THR A 140 17.25 13.39 3.54
C THR A 140 18.42 12.58 4.09
N THR A 141 18.16 11.31 4.45
CA THR A 141 19.11 10.38 5.05
C THR A 141 19.09 9.07 4.28
N ASP A 142 20.26 8.50 4.01
CA ASP A 142 20.34 7.19 3.35
C ASP A 142 19.94 6.06 4.32
N LEU A 143 18.78 5.45 4.06
CA LEU A 143 18.22 4.33 4.81
C LEU A 143 18.26 3.02 4.01
N SER A 144 18.92 2.99 2.84
CA SER A 144 18.90 1.82 1.95
C SER A 144 19.59 0.59 2.52
N SER A 145 20.30 0.74 3.65
CA SER A 145 21.04 -0.35 4.29
C SER A 145 20.16 -1.42 4.95
N GLY A 146 18.84 -1.22 5.06
CA GLY A 146 17.94 -2.13 5.77
C GLY A 146 18.20 -2.20 7.28
N ARG A 147 19.04 -1.32 7.82
CA ARG A 147 19.46 -1.29 9.23
C ARG A 147 18.98 -0.02 9.91
N VAL A 148 18.93 -0.10 11.25
CA VAL A 148 18.59 1.06 12.08
C VAL A 148 19.72 2.09 12.01
N THR A 149 19.39 3.25 11.46
CA THR A 149 20.34 4.33 11.17
C THR A 149 19.98 5.58 11.96
N PRO A 150 20.93 6.19 12.70
CA PRO A 150 20.66 7.44 13.41
C PRO A 150 20.45 8.60 12.43
N ILE A 151 19.50 9.47 12.73
CA ILE A 151 19.27 10.71 11.98
C ILE A 151 20.14 11.81 12.60
N SER A 152 21.14 12.25 11.84
CA SER A 152 22.28 13.05 12.36
C SER A 152 21.85 14.38 13.00
N GLU A 153 20.81 15.00 12.45
CA GLU A 153 20.26 16.28 12.85
C GLU A 153 19.52 16.24 14.20
N GLN A 154 19.31 15.04 14.76
CA GLN A 154 18.55 14.81 15.99
C GLN A 154 19.39 14.27 17.16
N GLY A 155 20.72 14.45 17.10
CA GLY A 155 21.58 14.28 18.27
C GLY A 155 21.54 12.90 18.94
N GLY A 156 21.18 11.85 18.19
CA GLY A 156 21.08 10.47 18.70
C GLY A 156 19.75 10.12 19.38
N LEU A 157 18.69 10.89 19.15
CA LEU A 157 17.34 10.58 19.67
C LEU A 157 16.36 10.07 18.61
N LEU A 158 16.65 10.27 17.32
CA LEU A 158 15.83 9.79 16.22
C LEU A 158 16.61 8.79 15.37
N TYR A 159 15.95 7.69 15.03
CA TYR A 159 16.48 6.63 14.19
C TYR A 159 15.48 6.29 13.10
N GLY A 160 15.98 6.00 11.91
CA GLY A 160 15.19 5.53 10.76
C GLY A 160 15.51 4.08 10.44
N LEU A 161 14.50 3.37 9.97
CA LEU A 161 14.62 2.05 9.37
C LEU A 161 13.73 1.99 8.13
N GLU A 162 14.30 1.59 7.01
CA GLU A 162 13.54 1.31 5.80
C GLU A 162 13.74 -0.16 5.47
N VAL A 163 12.64 -0.90 5.37
CA VAL A 163 12.74 -2.36 5.25
C VAL A 163 13.09 -2.73 3.82
N ASP A 164 14.30 -3.26 3.61
CA ASP A 164 14.68 -3.87 2.34
C ASP A 164 14.00 -5.23 2.21
N LEU A 165 13.18 -5.41 1.16
CA LEU A 165 12.44 -6.65 0.96
C LEU A 165 13.33 -7.85 0.65
N GLN A 166 14.41 -7.69 -0.13
CA GLN A 166 15.26 -8.82 -0.53
C GLN A 166 16.04 -9.36 0.66
N ASP A 167 16.65 -8.47 1.45
CA ASP A 167 17.38 -8.83 2.66
C ASP A 167 16.44 -9.36 3.74
N SER A 168 15.24 -8.78 3.87
CA SER A 168 14.25 -9.21 4.87
C SER A 168 13.65 -10.57 4.52
N VAL A 169 13.44 -10.89 3.24
CA VAL A 169 13.09 -12.25 2.82
C VAL A 169 14.21 -13.23 3.21
N ALA A 170 15.47 -12.90 3.00
CA ALA A 170 16.60 -13.76 3.36
C ALA A 170 16.76 -13.93 4.90
N GLU A 171 16.53 -12.86 5.67
CA GLU A 171 16.50 -12.89 7.14
C GLU A 171 15.33 -13.71 7.67
N PHE A 172 14.14 -13.49 7.12
CA PHE A 172 12.94 -14.24 7.43
C PHE A 172 13.11 -15.74 7.10
N LYS A 173 13.69 -16.07 5.94
CA LYS A 173 14.10 -17.44 5.58
C LYS A 173 15.13 -18.03 6.53
N ARG A 174 16.00 -17.25 7.19
CA ARG A 174 16.90 -17.77 8.23
C ARG A 174 16.17 -18.07 9.53
N VAL A 175 15.26 -17.17 9.95
CA VAL A 175 14.42 -17.37 11.14
C VAL A 175 13.53 -18.60 10.96
N VAL A 176 12.90 -18.71 9.79
CA VAL A 176 12.06 -19.84 9.39
C VAL A 176 12.90 -21.08 9.06
N GLY A 177 14.07 -20.94 8.45
CA GLY A 177 14.99 -22.05 8.16
C GLY A 177 15.60 -22.67 9.44
N GLY A 178 15.58 -21.92 10.54
CA GLY A 178 15.78 -22.48 11.89
C GLY A 178 14.75 -23.57 12.24
N LEU A 179 13.53 -23.48 11.67
CA LEU A 179 12.46 -24.49 11.73
C LEU A 179 12.73 -25.68 10.79
N SER A 180 13.44 -25.53 9.67
CA SER A 180 13.71 -26.67 8.77
C SER A 180 14.87 -27.57 9.23
N GLY A 181 15.73 -27.07 10.12
CA GLY A 181 16.90 -27.80 10.62
C GLY A 181 17.99 -27.87 9.56
N GLY A 182 19.02 -27.04 9.70
CA GLY A 182 20.08 -26.92 8.71
C GLY A 182 20.81 -28.23 8.37
N ALA A 183 21.24 -28.29 7.10
CA ALA A 183 22.05 -29.29 6.39
C ALA A 183 21.27 -30.29 5.51
N GLU A 184 21.83 -30.49 4.31
CA GLU A 184 21.33 -31.29 3.18
C GLU A 184 20.83 -32.69 3.59
N GLY A 185 19.62 -33.02 3.15
CA GLY A 185 18.91 -34.27 3.44
C GLY A 185 17.47 -33.98 3.85
N GLU A 186 16.54 -34.86 3.44
CA GLU A 186 15.08 -34.75 3.70
C GLU A 186 14.82 -34.14 5.08
N THR A 187 14.32 -32.90 5.09
CA THR A 187 14.44 -32.03 6.26
C THR A 187 13.64 -32.62 7.41
N ILE A 188 14.10 -32.37 8.63
CA ILE A 188 13.35 -32.77 9.83
C ILE A 188 11.93 -32.20 9.73
N ALA A 189 11.75 -30.98 9.21
CA ALA A 189 10.45 -30.38 8.90
C ALA A 189 9.56 -31.22 7.97
N ASP A 190 10.10 -31.88 6.95
CA ASP A 190 9.36 -32.83 6.10
C ASP A 190 8.85 -34.04 6.90
N LYS A 191 9.58 -34.47 7.93
CA LYS A 191 9.18 -35.54 8.86
C LYS A 191 8.24 -35.08 9.97
N LEU A 192 8.06 -33.75 10.16
CA LEU A 192 7.13 -33.20 11.16
C LEU A 192 5.84 -32.62 10.55
N GLY A 193 5.66 -32.69 9.23
CA GLY A 193 4.52 -32.05 8.56
C GLY A 193 4.64 -30.54 8.37
N LEU A 194 5.83 -29.97 8.64
CA LEU A 194 6.08 -28.53 8.56
C LEU A 194 6.84 -28.12 7.29
N GLY A 195 7.19 -29.08 6.42
CA GLY A 195 7.88 -28.83 5.15
C GLY A 195 7.10 -27.91 4.21
N SER A 196 5.76 -27.99 4.23
CA SER A 196 4.86 -27.13 3.46
C SER A 196 4.86 -25.67 3.93
N LEU A 197 5.11 -25.42 5.22
CA LEU A 197 5.20 -24.07 5.79
C LEU A 197 6.54 -23.43 5.42
N THR A 198 7.66 -24.13 5.61
CA THR A 198 8.99 -23.66 5.22
C THR A 198 9.05 -23.27 3.74
N ASP A 199 8.27 -23.97 2.93
CA ASP A 199 8.13 -23.80 1.50
C ASP A 199 7.31 -22.59 1.04
N ILE A 200 6.21 -22.28 1.75
CA ILE A 200 5.46 -21.02 1.57
C ILE A 200 6.35 -19.82 1.91
N PHE A 201 7.30 -20.00 2.81
CA PHE A 201 8.25 -18.98 3.21
C PHE A 201 9.51 -18.92 2.32
N ASP A 202 9.87 -20.04 1.66
CA ASP A 202 10.95 -20.06 0.66
C ASP A 202 10.56 -19.37 -0.65
N ASN A 203 9.28 -19.42 -1.01
CA ASN A 203 8.70 -18.63 -2.09
C ASN A 203 7.45 -17.90 -1.57
N PRO A 204 7.62 -16.75 -0.89
CA PRO A 204 6.50 -15.99 -0.34
C PRO A 204 5.43 -15.74 -1.40
N PRO A 205 4.15 -15.97 -1.10
CA PRO A 205 3.08 -15.67 -2.04
C PRO A 205 3.03 -14.16 -2.33
N PRO A 206 2.45 -13.74 -3.47
CA PRO A 206 2.14 -12.34 -3.71
C PRO A 206 1.38 -11.75 -2.51
N GLY A 207 1.83 -10.61 -1.99
CA GLY A 207 1.25 -9.97 -0.79
C GLY A 207 1.95 -10.32 0.54
N ALA A 208 2.90 -11.24 0.57
CA ALA A 208 3.67 -11.54 1.79
C ALA A 208 4.76 -10.48 2.10
N ASP A 209 4.92 -9.45 1.27
CA ASP A 209 5.87 -8.35 1.50
C ASP A 209 5.56 -7.60 2.79
N GLU A 210 4.28 -7.41 3.09
CA GLU A 210 3.79 -6.83 4.34
C GLU A 210 4.17 -7.71 5.53
N LEU A 211 4.03 -9.04 5.42
CA LEU A 211 4.45 -9.98 6.46
C LEU A 211 5.96 -9.93 6.69
N VAL A 212 6.74 -9.85 5.61
CA VAL A 212 8.20 -9.74 5.69
C VAL A 212 8.60 -8.40 6.32
N ALA A 213 7.96 -7.30 5.92
CA ALA A 213 8.20 -5.98 6.52
C ALA A 213 7.83 -5.94 8.00
N LEU A 214 6.71 -6.58 8.36
CA LEU A 214 6.26 -6.75 9.73
C LEU A 214 7.20 -7.60 10.56
N SER A 215 7.81 -8.64 9.98
CA SER A 215 8.72 -9.51 10.74
C SER A 215 9.84 -8.72 11.41
N LYS A 216 10.32 -7.65 10.77
CA LYS A 216 11.33 -6.76 11.35
C LYS A 216 10.77 -5.94 12.52
N VAL A 217 9.54 -5.44 12.38
CA VAL A 217 8.82 -4.76 13.46
C VAL A 217 8.59 -5.70 14.65
N ILE A 218 8.19 -6.94 14.38
CA ILE A 218 7.94 -7.98 15.39
C ILE A 218 9.23 -8.29 16.16
N SER A 219 10.35 -8.48 15.46
CA SER A 219 11.66 -8.68 16.11
C SER A 219 12.02 -7.51 17.01
N LEU A 220 11.74 -6.26 16.60
CA LEU A 220 11.98 -5.07 17.44
C LEU A 220 11.07 -5.00 18.67
N VAL A 221 9.82 -5.46 18.52
CA VAL A 221 8.86 -5.58 19.62
C VAL A 221 9.37 -6.62 20.64
N GLU A 222 9.82 -7.77 20.16
CA GLU A 222 10.32 -8.89 20.95
C GLU A 222 11.63 -8.55 21.68
N GLU A 223 12.65 -8.12 20.94
CA GLU A 223 13.99 -7.87 21.49
C GLU A 223 13.98 -6.74 22.51
N GLY A 224 13.02 -5.81 22.39
CA GLY A 224 13.00 -4.65 23.29
C GLY A 224 14.08 -3.62 22.93
N GLU A 225 14.85 -3.83 21.88
CA GLU A 225 15.95 -2.98 21.43
C GLU A 225 16.24 -3.23 19.95
N ALA A 226 16.97 -2.32 19.31
CA ALA A 226 17.50 -2.55 17.97
C ALA A 226 19.00 -2.37 17.93
N LYS A 227 19.66 -3.18 17.11
CA LYS A 227 21.08 -3.00 16.80
C LYS A 227 21.26 -1.98 15.69
N THR A 228 22.10 -0.97 15.94
CA THR A 228 22.52 -0.04 14.90
C THR A 228 23.47 -0.72 13.91
N ALA A 229 23.75 -0.05 12.78
CA ALA A 229 24.78 -0.50 11.83
C ALA A 229 26.18 -0.68 12.47
N LEU A 230 26.44 -0.02 13.61
CA LEU A 230 27.67 -0.11 14.40
C LEU A 230 27.63 -1.19 15.50
N GLY A 231 26.52 -1.92 15.62
CA GLY A 231 26.34 -3.00 16.60
C GLY A 231 25.91 -2.53 18.00
N GLU A 232 25.61 -1.25 18.19
CA GLU A 232 25.10 -0.73 19.46
C GLU A 232 23.64 -1.10 19.65
N SER A 233 23.28 -1.57 20.84
CA SER A 233 21.90 -1.92 21.17
C SER A 233 21.16 -0.74 21.78
N ILE A 234 20.03 -0.37 21.19
CA ILE A 234 19.28 0.85 21.54
C ILE A 234 17.84 0.51 21.89
N LYS A 235 17.39 0.98 23.06
CA LYS A 235 15.99 0.91 23.47
C LYS A 235 15.24 2.16 23.03
N PHE A 236 14.07 1.95 22.44
CA PHE A 236 13.19 3.02 22.00
C PHE A 236 12.01 3.19 22.94
N ASP A 237 11.71 4.45 23.24
CA ASP A 237 10.56 4.89 24.00
C ASP A 237 9.33 4.98 23.07
N ARG A 238 9.54 5.32 21.80
CA ARG A 238 8.50 5.46 20.78
C ARG A 238 8.89 4.76 19.49
N ILE A 239 7.94 4.05 18.89
CA ILE A 239 8.11 3.43 17.58
C ILE A 239 6.98 3.91 16.68
N VAL A 240 7.32 4.60 15.60
CA VAL A 240 6.37 5.09 14.59
C VAL A 240 6.50 4.20 13.36
N ILE A 241 5.38 3.63 12.90
CA ILE A 241 5.32 2.71 11.77
C ILE A 241 4.54 3.39 10.65
N ASP A 242 5.26 3.75 9.59
CA ASP A 242 4.67 4.25 8.34
C ASP A 242 4.17 3.06 7.53
N THR A 243 2.85 2.87 7.49
CA THR A 243 2.23 1.71 6.83
C THR A 243 1.99 1.97 5.33
N ALA A 244 1.88 0.88 4.58
CA ALA A 244 1.42 0.89 3.18
C ALA A 244 -0.04 1.40 3.07
N PRO A 245 -0.55 1.73 1.86
CA PRO A 245 -1.91 2.24 1.67
C PRO A 245 -3.02 1.36 2.29
N THR A 246 -4.21 1.94 2.48
CA THR A 246 -5.33 1.41 3.27
C THR A 246 -5.65 -0.08 3.12
N GLY A 247 -5.75 -0.61 1.89
CA GLY A 247 -6.02 -2.04 1.69
C GLY A 247 -4.89 -2.96 2.17
N HIS A 248 -3.64 -2.50 2.08
CA HIS A 248 -2.46 -3.20 2.62
C HIS A 248 -2.36 -3.06 4.15
N THR A 249 -2.87 -1.96 4.72
CA THR A 249 -2.96 -1.79 6.18
C THR A 249 -3.92 -2.80 6.81
N MET A 250 -5.06 -3.10 6.19
CA MET A 250 -5.97 -4.12 6.73
C MET A 250 -5.36 -5.52 6.64
N ARG A 251 -4.70 -5.86 5.52
CA ARG A 251 -3.94 -7.13 5.39
C ARG A 251 -2.90 -7.28 6.51
N LEU A 252 -2.19 -6.20 6.85
CA LEU A 252 -1.22 -6.16 7.95
C LEU A 252 -1.83 -6.57 9.30
N LEU A 253 -3.09 -6.20 9.56
CA LEU A 253 -3.80 -6.57 10.80
C LEU A 253 -4.31 -8.02 10.79
N GLU A 254 -4.56 -8.60 9.61
CA GLU A 254 -5.09 -9.96 9.47
C GLU A 254 -4.01 -11.06 9.47
N TYR A 255 -2.81 -10.74 8.95
CA TYR A 255 -1.70 -11.70 8.82
C TYR A 255 -1.32 -12.42 10.12
N PRO A 256 -1.18 -11.75 11.29
CA PRO A 256 -0.82 -12.41 12.54
C PRO A 256 -1.82 -13.51 12.94
N LYS A 257 -3.13 -13.23 12.78
CA LYS A 257 -4.22 -14.18 13.07
C LYS A 257 -4.17 -15.37 12.13
N PHE A 258 -3.96 -15.11 10.83
CA PHE A 258 -3.80 -16.16 9.82
C PHE A 258 -2.66 -17.14 10.16
N ILE A 259 -1.45 -16.61 10.40
CA ILE A 259 -0.28 -17.44 10.72
C ILE A 259 -0.46 -18.19 12.04
N THR A 260 -1.04 -17.55 13.05
CA THR A 260 -1.30 -18.17 14.36
C THR A 260 -2.26 -19.36 14.25
N ASN A 261 -3.35 -19.20 13.51
CA ASN A 261 -4.33 -20.25 13.27
C ASN A 261 -3.71 -21.43 12.52
N LEU A 262 -2.93 -21.13 11.48
CA LEU A 262 -2.25 -22.12 10.67
C LEU A 262 -1.26 -22.94 11.50
N LEU A 263 -0.39 -22.29 12.28
CA LEU A 263 0.58 -22.97 13.14
C LEU A 263 -0.10 -23.78 14.25
N THR A 264 -1.20 -23.28 14.82
CA THR A 264 -1.96 -23.98 15.86
C THR A 264 -2.55 -25.29 15.34
N LYS A 265 -3.15 -25.25 14.16
CA LYS A 265 -3.68 -26.45 13.48
C LYS A 265 -2.55 -27.46 13.23
N ALA A 266 -1.45 -27.04 12.61
CA ALA A 266 -0.29 -27.89 12.34
C ALA A 266 0.29 -28.54 13.61
N LEU A 267 0.47 -27.76 14.70
CA LEU A 267 0.98 -28.28 15.98
C LEU A 267 0.03 -29.28 16.65
N SER A 268 -1.29 -29.15 16.44
CA SER A 268 -2.32 -29.98 17.06
C SER A 268 -2.47 -31.36 16.42
N LEU A 269 -2.27 -31.47 15.10
CA LEU A 269 -2.42 -32.71 14.33
C LEU A 269 -1.38 -33.76 14.74
N ARG A 270 -0.17 -33.34 15.07
CA ARG A 270 0.93 -34.23 15.46
C ARG A 270 0.80 -34.83 16.85
N GLY A 271 0.06 -34.20 17.77
CA GLY A 271 -0.27 -34.79 19.07
C GLY A 271 -1.08 -36.09 18.98
N LYS A 272 -1.61 -36.42 17.78
CA LYS A 272 -2.38 -37.64 17.49
C LYS A 272 -1.60 -38.69 16.67
N ILE A 273 -0.37 -38.38 16.24
CA ILE A 273 0.46 -39.24 15.37
C ILE A 273 1.69 -39.75 16.16
N ASP A 274 1.45 -40.45 17.26
CA ASP A 274 2.48 -41.31 17.87
C ASP A 274 2.46 -42.66 17.16
N VAL A 275 3.22 -42.79 16.06
CA VAL A 275 3.43 -44.09 15.41
C VAL A 275 4.40 -44.92 16.26
N PRO A 276 4.06 -46.17 16.65
CA PRO A 276 4.98 -47.03 17.38
C PRO A 276 6.27 -47.25 16.59
N PHE A 277 7.41 -46.96 17.23
CA PHE A 277 8.77 -47.06 16.66
C PHE A 277 9.07 -48.43 16.00
N ASP A 278 8.40 -49.49 16.45
CA ASP A 278 8.61 -50.86 15.97
C ASP A 278 8.20 -51.06 14.50
N VAL A 279 7.25 -50.26 14.00
CA VAL A 279 6.76 -50.34 12.61
C VAL A 279 7.70 -49.62 11.63
N VAL A 280 8.23 -48.47 12.03
CA VAL A 280 9.17 -47.68 11.21
C VAL A 280 10.58 -48.30 11.26
N GLY A 281 10.99 -48.86 12.40
CA GLY A 281 12.29 -49.52 12.56
C GLY A 281 12.46 -50.74 11.65
N GLN A 282 11.42 -51.57 11.49
CA GLN A 282 11.47 -52.76 10.63
C GLN A 282 11.52 -52.41 9.13
N ALA A 283 10.74 -51.44 8.67
CA ALA A 283 10.73 -51.00 7.27
C ALA A 283 12.00 -50.19 6.91
N GLY A 284 12.46 -49.33 7.83
CA GLY A 284 13.64 -48.50 7.65
C GLY A 284 14.96 -49.29 7.66
N SER A 285 15.09 -50.29 8.53
CA SER A 285 16.28 -51.16 8.57
C SER A 285 16.41 -52.02 7.31
N PHE A 286 15.29 -52.39 6.68
CA PHE A 286 15.26 -53.16 5.44
C PHE A 286 15.72 -52.33 4.23
N LEU A 287 15.27 -51.08 4.13
CA LEU A 287 15.66 -50.13 3.07
C LEU A 287 17.11 -49.65 3.21
N ALA A 288 17.56 -49.34 4.44
CA ALA A 288 18.93 -48.89 4.71
C ALA A 288 19.98 -49.96 4.35
N GLY A 289 19.67 -51.24 4.61
CA GLY A 289 20.53 -52.38 4.24
C GLY A 289 20.70 -52.59 2.74
N GLN A 290 19.73 -52.15 1.92
CA GLN A 290 19.83 -52.21 0.45
C GLN A 290 20.55 -51.00 -0.18
N LEU A 291 20.51 -49.84 0.48
CA LEU A 291 21.00 -48.58 -0.09
C LEU A 291 22.34 -48.11 0.48
N GLY A 292 22.86 -48.75 1.53
CA GLY A 292 24.15 -48.38 2.13
C GLY A 292 24.14 -46.99 2.79
N ILE A 293 22.97 -46.53 3.25
CA ILE A 293 22.76 -45.23 3.89
C ILE A 293 22.63 -45.45 5.40
N ASP A 294 23.41 -44.72 6.19
CA ASP A 294 23.25 -44.69 7.65
C ASP A 294 21.92 -44.02 8.03
N MET A 295 21.09 -44.74 8.79
CA MET A 295 19.85 -44.19 9.32
C MET A 295 20.14 -43.35 10.57
N PRO A 296 19.53 -42.16 10.69
CA PRO A 296 19.64 -41.36 11.91
C PRO A 296 19.08 -42.14 13.11
N SER A 297 19.71 -41.97 14.27
CA SER A 297 19.29 -42.69 15.48
C SER A 297 17.90 -42.23 15.95
N LYS A 298 17.24 -43.07 16.77
CA LYS A 298 15.96 -42.71 17.41
C LYS A 298 16.06 -41.38 18.17
N GLU A 299 17.21 -41.12 18.79
CA GLU A 299 17.48 -39.85 19.47
C GLU A 299 17.61 -38.67 18.52
N ASP A 300 18.21 -38.84 17.34
CA ASP A 300 18.42 -37.75 16.37
C ASP A 300 17.09 -37.27 15.76
N ILE A 301 16.19 -38.22 15.45
CA ILE A 301 14.84 -37.92 14.93
C ILE A 301 13.99 -37.25 16.02
N GLN A 302 14.08 -37.71 17.27
CA GLN A 302 13.30 -37.17 18.39
C GLN A 302 13.80 -35.79 18.82
N LYS A 303 15.12 -35.57 18.87
CA LYS A 303 15.74 -34.26 19.15
C LYS A 303 15.46 -33.24 18.04
N GLY A 304 15.59 -33.66 16.78
CA GLY A 304 15.23 -32.84 15.62
C GLY A 304 13.76 -32.43 15.67
N GLY A 305 12.87 -33.39 15.88
CA GLY A 305 11.44 -33.15 15.94
C GLY A 305 10.98 -32.23 17.05
N THR A 306 11.67 -32.26 18.19
CA THR A 306 11.41 -31.38 19.33
C THR A 306 11.90 -29.95 19.05
N LYS A 307 13.08 -29.79 18.44
CA LYS A 307 13.66 -28.48 18.15
C LYS A 307 12.78 -27.64 17.22
N VAL A 308 12.35 -28.21 16.10
CA VAL A 308 11.51 -27.51 15.12
C VAL A 308 10.15 -27.14 15.73
N ARG A 309 9.55 -28.03 16.52
CA ARG A 309 8.29 -27.75 17.21
C ARG A 309 8.43 -26.54 18.15
N VAL A 310 9.49 -26.53 18.96
CA VAL A 310 9.78 -25.41 19.87
C VAL A 310 9.96 -24.11 19.09
N GLU A 311 10.67 -24.13 17.97
CA GLU A 311 10.83 -22.94 17.13
C GLU A 311 9.50 -22.50 16.47
N ALA A 312 8.62 -23.43 16.08
CA ALA A 312 7.31 -23.11 15.50
C ALA A 312 6.36 -22.53 16.55
N GLU A 313 6.38 -23.08 17.76
CA GLU A 313 5.68 -22.53 18.94
C GLU A 313 6.17 -21.10 19.23
N LYS A 314 7.49 -20.88 19.27
CA LYS A 314 8.04 -19.51 19.42
C LYS A 314 7.59 -18.56 18.32
N PHE A 315 7.57 -18.98 17.06
CA PHE A 315 7.13 -18.12 15.97
C PHE A 315 5.65 -17.77 16.05
N ARG A 316 4.80 -18.75 16.40
CA ARG A 316 3.38 -18.52 16.69
C ARG A 316 3.21 -17.53 17.85
N ASP A 317 3.89 -17.76 18.96
CA ASP A 317 3.77 -16.94 20.17
C ASP A 317 4.22 -15.48 19.88
N ARG A 318 5.21 -15.27 19.00
CA ARG A 318 5.61 -13.94 18.53
C ARG A 318 4.53 -13.23 17.73
N MET A 319 3.83 -13.96 16.85
CA MET A 319 2.71 -13.42 16.07
C MET A 319 1.54 -13.06 16.98
N GLU A 320 1.21 -13.92 17.95
CA GLU A 320 0.16 -13.66 18.92
C GLU A 320 0.49 -12.45 19.82
N MET A 321 1.74 -12.34 20.29
CA MET A 321 2.18 -11.17 21.04
C MET A 321 2.05 -9.87 20.22
N PHE A 322 2.41 -9.91 18.94
CA PHE A 322 2.28 -8.75 18.06
C PHE A 322 0.81 -8.39 17.80
N ASP A 323 -0.04 -9.38 17.58
CA ASP A 323 -1.49 -9.18 17.46
C ASP A 323 -2.05 -8.51 18.72
N GLN A 324 -1.74 -9.04 19.91
CA GLN A 324 -2.15 -8.46 21.19
C GLN A 324 -1.64 -7.03 21.39
N LEU A 325 -0.43 -6.72 20.91
CA LEU A 325 0.12 -5.36 20.95
C LEU A 325 -0.74 -4.39 20.12
N LEU A 326 -1.09 -4.77 18.89
CA LEU A 326 -1.86 -3.93 17.96
C LEU A 326 -3.26 -3.59 18.50
N HIS A 327 -3.87 -4.52 19.23
CA HIS A 327 -5.21 -4.37 19.83
C HIS A 327 -5.16 -3.79 21.25
N ASN A 328 -3.99 -3.39 21.76
CA ASN A 328 -3.85 -2.82 23.10
C ASN A 328 -3.83 -1.28 23.05
N PRO A 329 -4.91 -0.59 23.46
CA PRO A 329 -5.03 0.88 23.39
C PRO A 329 -4.07 1.64 24.32
N ASP A 330 -3.45 0.95 25.28
CA ASP A 330 -2.42 1.51 26.14
C ASP A 330 -1.02 1.35 25.55
N LYS A 331 -0.82 0.55 24.50
CA LYS A 331 0.49 0.28 23.89
C LYS A 331 0.58 0.77 22.45
N ALA A 332 -0.48 0.59 21.66
CA ALA A 332 -0.54 0.95 20.27
C ALA A 332 -1.72 1.89 20.01
N GLU A 333 -1.51 2.85 19.11
CA GLU A 333 -2.58 3.69 18.57
C GLU A 333 -2.37 3.92 17.07
N PHE A 334 -3.47 4.15 16.37
CA PHE A 334 -3.54 4.37 14.94
C PHE A 334 -3.86 5.83 14.63
N VAL A 335 -3.09 6.40 13.70
CA VAL A 335 -3.27 7.74 13.13
C VAL A 335 -3.68 7.58 11.68
N VAL A 336 -4.90 7.97 11.36
CA VAL A 336 -5.39 7.99 9.98
C VAL A 336 -5.01 9.32 9.34
N VAL A 337 -4.40 9.28 8.16
CA VAL A 337 -4.08 10.46 7.36
C VAL A 337 -4.95 10.47 6.11
N SER A 338 -5.60 11.60 5.86
CA SER A 338 -6.47 11.83 4.72
C SER A 338 -6.24 13.22 4.12
N ILE A 339 -6.81 13.48 2.96
CA ILE A 339 -6.91 14.82 2.36
C ILE A 339 -8.37 15.14 2.06
N ALA A 340 -8.70 16.42 1.95
CA ALA A 340 -10.06 16.86 1.65
C ALA A 340 -10.41 16.72 0.16
N THR A 341 -10.51 15.48 -0.32
CA THR A 341 -11.03 15.11 -1.66
C THR A 341 -12.09 14.01 -1.51
N ASP A 342 -12.98 13.85 -2.51
CA ASP A 342 -14.10 12.91 -2.45
C ASP A 342 -13.63 11.47 -2.34
N LEU A 343 -12.62 11.08 -3.13
CA LEU A 343 -12.06 9.72 -3.10
C LEU A 343 -11.29 9.42 -1.81
N SER A 344 -10.64 10.41 -1.21
CA SER A 344 -9.93 10.24 0.07
C SER A 344 -10.90 10.19 1.24
N ALA A 345 -11.95 11.01 1.20
CA ALA A 345 -13.02 11.00 2.19
C ALA A 345 -13.79 9.67 2.18
N ALA A 346 -14.21 9.17 1.02
CA ALA A 346 -14.91 7.89 0.90
C ALA A 346 -14.08 6.70 1.42
N GLU A 347 -12.77 6.70 1.17
CA GLU A 347 -11.87 5.67 1.69
C GLU A 347 -11.71 5.77 3.22
N THR A 348 -11.64 6.98 3.76
CA THR A 348 -11.56 7.20 5.22
C THR A 348 -12.86 6.81 5.93
N GLU A 349 -14.02 7.10 5.31
CA GLU A 349 -15.35 6.71 5.78
C GLU A 349 -15.51 5.19 5.89
N ARG A 350 -14.79 4.41 5.07
CA ARG A 350 -14.72 2.94 5.15
C ARG A 350 -13.68 2.45 6.16
N LEU A 351 -12.51 3.09 6.19
CA LEU A 351 -11.38 2.68 7.02
C LEU A 351 -11.66 2.83 8.52
N LEU A 352 -12.24 3.95 8.94
CA LEU A 352 -12.45 4.24 10.36
C LEU A 352 -13.33 3.16 11.04
N PRO A 353 -14.51 2.79 10.51
CA PRO A 353 -15.30 1.69 11.05
C PRO A 353 -14.53 0.36 11.04
N ALA A 354 -13.85 0.02 9.95
CA ALA A 354 -13.11 -1.24 9.84
C ALA A 354 -12.02 -1.39 10.92
N LEU A 355 -11.29 -0.31 11.22
CA LEU A 355 -10.30 -0.30 12.30
C LEU A 355 -10.95 -0.47 13.68
N ILE A 356 -12.09 0.20 13.91
CA ILE A 356 -12.81 0.11 15.19
C ILE A 356 -13.42 -1.28 15.40
N GLU A 357 -14.04 -1.85 14.36
CA GLU A 357 -14.59 -3.22 14.38
C GLU A 357 -13.49 -4.26 14.60
N SER A 358 -12.28 -3.97 14.12
CA SER A 358 -11.09 -4.76 14.38
C SER A 358 -10.44 -4.48 15.74
N GLU A 359 -11.09 -3.73 16.63
CA GLU A 359 -10.59 -3.36 17.97
C GLU A 359 -9.24 -2.61 17.96
N VAL A 360 -8.89 -1.95 16.86
CA VAL A 360 -7.69 -1.10 16.78
C VAL A 360 -8.00 0.29 17.33
N ALA A 361 -7.12 0.78 18.21
CA ALA A 361 -7.29 2.08 18.84
C ALA A 361 -6.98 3.23 17.89
N VAL A 362 -7.99 3.80 17.24
CA VAL A 362 -7.86 5.03 16.43
C VAL A 362 -8.10 6.26 17.31
N ARG A 363 -7.13 7.18 17.36
CA ARG A 363 -7.25 8.42 18.16
C ARG A 363 -7.18 9.70 17.34
N HIS A 364 -6.57 9.65 16.15
CA HIS A 364 -6.34 10.83 15.35
C HIS A 364 -6.69 10.61 13.88
N LEU A 365 -7.41 11.58 13.32
CA LEU A 365 -7.60 11.78 11.89
C LEU A 365 -6.88 13.07 11.47
N VAL A 366 -5.77 12.94 10.77
CA VAL A 366 -5.04 14.07 10.18
C VAL A 366 -5.64 14.38 8.81
N VAL A 367 -6.22 15.56 8.65
CA VAL A 367 -6.68 16.08 7.35
C VAL A 367 -5.60 17.00 6.79
N ASN A 368 -4.78 16.45 5.92
CA ASN A 368 -3.63 17.10 5.34
C ASN A 368 -3.98 17.96 4.12
N GLN A 369 -3.03 18.82 3.72
CA GLN A 369 -3.09 19.56 2.45
C GLN A 369 -4.29 20.52 2.34
N LEU A 370 -4.63 21.23 3.40
CA LEU A 370 -5.71 22.23 3.36
C LEU A 370 -5.19 23.57 2.81
N LEU A 371 -5.86 24.10 1.78
CA LEU A 371 -5.68 25.49 1.36
C LEU A 371 -6.65 26.38 2.12
N ARG A 372 -6.20 27.61 2.41
CA ARG A 372 -7.05 28.65 2.99
C ARG A 372 -7.06 29.86 2.06
N ASN A 373 -8.07 30.71 2.20
CA ASN A 373 -8.10 31.99 1.50
C ASN A 373 -7.18 33.00 2.20
N THR A 374 -5.86 32.73 2.18
CA THR A 374 -4.83 33.51 2.86
C THR A 374 -3.67 33.85 1.91
N GLY A 375 -2.97 34.94 2.19
CA GLY A 375 -1.76 35.31 1.43
C GLY A 375 -0.64 34.27 1.51
N GLU A 376 -0.59 33.49 2.60
CA GLU A 376 0.33 32.35 2.76
C GLU A 376 0.04 31.24 1.73
N SER A 377 -1.24 30.91 1.53
CA SER A 377 -1.65 29.91 0.54
C SER A 377 -1.31 30.36 -0.89
N GLU A 378 -1.50 31.64 -1.21
CA GLU A 378 -1.11 32.21 -2.52
C GLU A 378 0.42 32.22 -2.73
N ALA A 379 1.19 32.49 -1.67
CA ALA A 379 2.64 32.42 -1.71
C ALA A 379 3.13 30.98 -1.91
N TYR A 380 2.51 30.00 -1.25
CA TYR A 380 2.76 28.58 -1.45
C TYR A 380 2.52 28.18 -2.90
N LEU A 381 1.33 28.45 -3.43
CA LEU A 381 0.94 28.08 -4.80
C LEU A 381 1.90 28.67 -5.83
N THR A 382 2.40 29.89 -5.60
CA THR A 382 3.43 30.50 -6.45
C THR A 382 4.76 29.74 -6.40
N ARG A 383 5.16 29.21 -5.24
CA ARG A 383 6.39 28.41 -5.10
C ARG A 383 6.23 27.02 -5.68
N LEU A 384 5.09 26.35 -5.39
CA LEU A 384 4.74 25.07 -5.97
C LEU A 384 4.77 25.15 -7.50
N TYR A 385 4.17 26.19 -8.10
CA TYR A 385 4.27 26.43 -9.53
C TYR A 385 5.72 26.45 -10.03
N LYS A 386 6.60 27.24 -9.39
CA LYS A 386 8.02 27.32 -9.78
C LYS A 386 8.75 25.99 -9.65
N GLU A 387 8.45 25.22 -8.61
CA GLU A 387 9.01 23.89 -8.39
C GLU A 387 8.55 22.91 -9.47
N GLN A 388 7.24 22.88 -9.75
CA GLN A 388 6.69 22.05 -10.82
C GLN A 388 7.32 22.37 -12.16
N GLN A 389 7.56 23.65 -12.50
CA GLN A 389 8.24 24.02 -13.74
C GLN A 389 9.67 23.45 -13.83
N ARG A 390 10.39 23.35 -12.70
CA ARG A 390 11.71 22.67 -12.65
C ARG A 390 11.56 21.17 -12.84
N CYS A 391 10.64 20.54 -12.12
CA CYS A 391 10.35 19.12 -12.23
C CYS A 391 9.96 18.73 -13.67
N LEU A 392 9.06 19.49 -14.31
CA LEU A 392 8.66 19.27 -15.70
C LEU A 392 9.84 19.34 -16.67
N LYS A 393 10.75 20.30 -16.46
CA LYS A 393 11.99 20.36 -17.24
C LYS A 393 12.82 19.09 -17.05
N THR A 394 13.01 18.65 -15.82
CA THR A 394 13.75 17.42 -15.50
C THR A 394 13.07 16.18 -16.08
N ILE A 395 11.73 16.07 -16.08
CA ILE A 395 10.99 14.96 -16.71
C ILE A 395 11.30 14.91 -18.21
N LYS A 396 11.27 16.07 -18.88
CA LYS A 396 11.56 16.19 -20.32
C LYS A 396 13.01 15.85 -20.67
N GLU A 397 13.95 16.19 -19.79
CA GLU A 397 15.38 15.92 -19.97
C GLU A 397 15.79 14.50 -19.53
N SER A 398 14.93 13.79 -18.78
CA SER A 398 15.19 12.44 -18.27
C SER A 398 15.31 11.43 -19.42
N PRO A 399 16.40 10.65 -19.50
CA PRO A 399 16.55 9.58 -20.49
C PRO A 399 15.48 8.50 -20.38
N SER A 400 15.04 8.21 -19.15
CA SER A 400 14.04 7.16 -18.89
C SER A 400 12.63 7.61 -19.24
N LEU A 401 12.28 8.86 -18.87
CA LEU A 401 10.97 9.44 -19.11
C LEU A 401 10.93 10.21 -20.45
N GLY A 402 11.44 11.43 -20.49
CA GLY A 402 11.31 12.34 -21.65
C GLY A 402 12.03 11.88 -22.92
N GLY A 403 13.14 11.15 -22.81
CA GLY A 403 13.88 10.60 -23.96
C GLY A 403 13.34 9.26 -24.47
N GLY A 404 12.52 8.57 -23.68
CA GLY A 404 12.14 7.18 -23.92
C GLY A 404 10.63 6.90 -23.98
N LEU A 405 9.79 7.90 -23.68
CA LEU A 405 8.33 7.83 -23.64
C LEU A 405 7.77 9.14 -24.20
N ALA A 406 6.56 9.15 -24.77
CA ALA A 406 5.89 10.43 -24.93
C ALA A 406 5.15 10.81 -23.65
N VAL A 407 5.30 12.09 -23.31
CA VAL A 407 4.87 12.66 -22.04
C VAL A 407 3.70 13.59 -22.30
N THR A 408 2.55 13.31 -21.71
CA THR A 408 1.39 14.20 -21.73
C THR A 408 1.26 14.92 -20.40
N GLU A 409 1.12 16.24 -20.44
CA GLU A 409 0.87 17.07 -19.26
C GLU A 409 -0.64 17.27 -19.09
N VAL A 410 -1.15 16.96 -17.90
CA VAL A 410 -2.55 17.14 -17.52
C VAL A 410 -2.63 18.23 -16.46
N PRO A 411 -3.46 19.27 -16.67
CA PRO A 411 -3.54 20.38 -15.75
C PRO A 411 -4.13 19.96 -14.40
N ARG A 412 -3.73 20.65 -13.34
CA ARG A 412 -4.38 20.54 -12.02
C ARG A 412 -5.75 21.20 -12.10
N PHE A 413 -6.79 20.43 -11.77
CA PHE A 413 -8.16 20.94 -11.67
C PHE A 413 -8.42 21.53 -10.28
N ASP A 414 -9.32 22.51 -10.21
CA ASP A 414 -9.72 23.16 -8.95
C ASP A 414 -10.53 22.20 -8.06
N MET A 415 -11.15 21.17 -8.65
CA MET A 415 -11.93 20.14 -7.98
C MET A 415 -11.43 18.75 -8.40
N GLU A 416 -11.68 17.75 -7.56
CA GLU A 416 -11.40 16.36 -7.93
C GLU A 416 -12.26 15.94 -9.12
N VAL A 417 -11.65 15.26 -10.08
CA VAL A 417 -12.33 14.87 -11.33
C VAL A 417 -12.94 13.49 -11.15
N VAL A 418 -14.23 13.47 -10.81
CA VAL A 418 -15.06 12.27 -10.66
C VAL A 418 -16.27 12.33 -11.59
N GLY A 419 -16.89 11.16 -11.79
CA GLY A 419 -18.03 10.98 -12.67
C GLY A 419 -17.69 11.06 -14.15
N VAL A 420 -18.52 10.46 -14.98
CA VAL A 420 -18.28 10.31 -16.43
C VAL A 420 -18.06 11.64 -17.14
N PHE A 421 -18.80 12.70 -16.77
CA PHE A 421 -18.63 14.02 -17.40
C PHE A 421 -17.24 14.63 -17.11
N GLY A 422 -16.81 14.62 -15.85
CA GLY A 422 -15.52 15.15 -15.45
C GLY A 422 -14.38 14.34 -16.07
N LEU A 423 -14.47 13.01 -15.97
CA LEU A 423 -13.46 12.10 -16.51
C LEU A 423 -13.37 12.17 -18.04
N ARG A 424 -14.47 12.44 -18.74
CA ARG A 424 -14.47 12.74 -20.19
C ARG A 424 -13.69 14.02 -20.51
N ALA A 425 -13.85 15.07 -19.70
CA ALA A 425 -13.08 16.31 -19.85
C ALA A 425 -11.58 16.05 -19.62
N LEU A 426 -11.23 15.27 -18.60
CA LEU A 426 -9.86 14.81 -18.35
C LEU A 426 -9.31 14.00 -19.53
N GLY A 427 -10.09 13.06 -20.08
CA GLY A 427 -9.69 12.22 -21.21
C GLY A 427 -9.40 13.03 -22.49
N LYS A 428 -10.18 14.09 -22.75
CA LYS A 428 -9.92 15.01 -23.87
C LYS A 428 -8.60 15.76 -23.76
N VAL A 429 -8.13 16.02 -22.53
CA VAL A 429 -6.85 16.69 -22.29
C VAL A 429 -5.70 15.69 -22.31
N ALA A 430 -5.84 14.56 -21.63
CA ALA A 430 -4.81 13.53 -21.50
C ALA A 430 -4.58 12.73 -22.79
N PHE A 431 -5.60 12.55 -23.63
CA PHE A 431 -5.58 11.65 -24.79
C PHE A 431 -6.08 12.33 -26.08
N LYS A 432 -5.65 13.58 -26.30
CA LYS A 432 -5.91 14.35 -27.53
C LYS A 432 -5.37 13.64 -28.78
N ARG A 433 -5.97 13.90 -29.95
CA ARG A 433 -5.71 13.15 -31.20
C ARG A 433 -4.22 13.05 -31.56
N ASP A 434 -3.47 14.12 -31.36
CA ASP A 434 -2.04 14.25 -31.63
C ASP A 434 -1.13 13.45 -30.68
N VAL A 435 -1.62 13.00 -29.51
CA VAL A 435 -0.87 12.12 -28.60
C VAL A 435 -1.33 10.67 -28.68
N ARG A 436 -2.40 10.35 -29.43
CA ARG A 436 -2.92 8.97 -29.52
C ARG A 436 -1.94 8.02 -30.21
N ASP A 437 -1.20 8.51 -31.19
CA ASP A 437 -0.20 7.72 -31.93
C ASP A 437 0.92 7.19 -31.01
N VAL A 438 1.17 7.88 -29.89
CA VAL A 438 2.13 7.46 -28.84
C VAL A 438 1.67 6.16 -28.18
N TYR A 439 0.36 6.05 -27.94
CA TYR A 439 -0.25 4.85 -27.36
C TYR A 439 -0.43 3.75 -28.43
N GLY A 440 0.25 3.89 -29.56
CA GLY A 440 0.34 2.93 -30.64
C GLY A 440 -1.03 2.57 -31.19
N ARG A 441 -1.36 1.28 -31.13
CA ARG A 441 -2.59 0.71 -31.65
C ARG A 441 -3.78 0.83 -30.69
N LEU A 442 -3.61 1.50 -29.56
CA LEU A 442 -4.66 1.56 -28.54
C LEU A 442 -5.95 2.20 -29.04
N PHE A 443 -5.86 3.23 -29.87
CA PHE A 443 -7.02 3.91 -30.43
C PHE A 443 -7.44 3.38 -31.83
N ASP A 444 -6.81 2.31 -32.32
CA ASP A 444 -7.17 1.68 -33.60
C ASP A 444 -8.33 0.68 -33.40
N PRO A 445 -9.56 0.97 -33.87
CA PRO A 445 -10.72 0.11 -33.66
C PRO A 445 -10.62 -1.25 -34.38
N THR A 446 -9.68 -1.41 -35.33
CA THR A 446 -9.47 -2.69 -36.05
C THR A 446 -8.70 -3.71 -35.21
N GLN A 447 -7.98 -3.25 -34.20
CA GLN A 447 -7.18 -4.07 -33.33
C GLN A 447 -8.06 -4.62 -32.21
N LYS A 448 -7.93 -5.90 -31.88
CA LYS A 448 -8.68 -6.53 -30.79
C LYS A 448 -7.76 -6.96 -29.67
N SER A 449 -8.32 -7.02 -28.46
CA SER A 449 -7.68 -7.57 -27.26
C SER A 449 -6.33 -6.94 -26.92
N GLN A 450 -6.30 -5.60 -26.80
CA GLN A 450 -5.13 -4.85 -26.32
C GLN A 450 -5.27 -4.51 -24.83
N PHE A 451 -4.14 -4.53 -24.11
CA PHE A 451 -4.05 -4.27 -22.67
C PHE A 451 -3.29 -2.99 -22.39
N VAL A 452 -3.80 -2.25 -21.41
CA VAL A 452 -3.08 -1.12 -20.84
C VAL A 452 -3.02 -1.27 -19.34
N PHE A 453 -1.80 -1.39 -18.81
CA PHE A 453 -1.56 -1.31 -17.38
C PHE A 453 -1.27 0.14 -17.03
N VAL A 454 -2.02 0.71 -16.09
CA VAL A 454 -1.82 2.08 -15.63
C VAL A 454 -1.19 2.02 -14.24
N GLY A 455 0.05 2.47 -14.13
CA GLY A 455 0.83 2.40 -12.90
C GLY A 455 1.55 3.69 -12.56
N GLY A 456 1.93 3.84 -11.30
CA GLY A 456 2.58 5.01 -10.72
C GLY A 456 2.45 5.02 -9.19
N LYS A 457 3.13 5.97 -8.55
CA LYS A 457 3.05 6.18 -7.09
C LYS A 457 1.60 6.32 -6.60
N GLY A 458 1.33 6.00 -5.34
CA GLY A 458 0.03 6.31 -4.70
C GLY A 458 -0.32 7.80 -4.80
N GLY A 459 -1.57 8.14 -5.12
CA GLY A 459 -2.08 9.53 -5.13
C GLY A 459 -1.77 10.37 -6.38
N VAL A 460 -1.07 9.83 -7.38
CA VAL A 460 -0.78 10.55 -8.65
C VAL A 460 -1.97 10.64 -9.60
N GLY A 461 -3.08 9.95 -9.29
CA GLY A 461 -4.30 9.94 -10.11
C GLY A 461 -4.36 8.80 -11.15
N LYS A 462 -3.82 7.61 -10.82
CA LYS A 462 -3.92 6.40 -11.66
C LYS A 462 -5.36 6.11 -12.06
N THR A 463 -6.24 5.89 -11.07
CA THR A 463 -7.65 5.55 -11.29
C THR A 463 -8.39 6.58 -12.12
N SER A 464 -8.16 7.88 -11.89
CA SER A 464 -8.75 8.93 -12.73
C SER A 464 -8.22 8.88 -14.16
N THR A 465 -6.93 8.59 -14.36
CA THR A 465 -6.32 8.44 -15.68
C THR A 465 -6.83 7.19 -16.41
N SER A 466 -6.92 6.06 -15.71
CA SER A 466 -7.50 4.79 -16.19
C SER A 466 -8.95 4.99 -16.62
N SER A 467 -9.75 5.67 -15.79
CA SER A 467 -11.15 5.98 -16.08
C SER A 467 -11.31 6.94 -17.25
N ALA A 468 -10.49 7.99 -17.31
CA ALA A 468 -10.47 8.93 -18.42
C ALA A 468 -10.04 8.28 -19.74
N LEU A 469 -9.09 7.34 -19.69
CA LEU A 469 -8.68 6.57 -20.86
C LEU A 469 -9.81 5.66 -21.35
N GLY A 470 -10.48 4.96 -20.43
CA GLY A 470 -11.61 4.11 -20.76
C GLY A 470 -12.76 4.88 -21.41
N ILE A 471 -13.08 6.07 -20.90
CA ILE A 471 -14.08 6.95 -21.50
C ILE A 471 -13.61 7.48 -22.86
N ALA A 472 -12.34 7.85 -22.99
CA ALA A 472 -11.79 8.32 -24.27
C ALA A 472 -11.81 7.24 -25.36
N LEU A 473 -11.64 5.96 -25.00
CA LEU A 473 -11.78 4.83 -25.93
C LEU A 473 -13.24 4.53 -26.25
N ALA A 474 -14.12 4.55 -25.24
CA ALA A 474 -15.56 4.37 -25.42
C ALA A 474 -16.16 5.43 -26.34
N ASP A 475 -15.69 6.69 -26.24
CA ASP A 475 -16.09 7.80 -27.11
C ASP A 475 -15.69 7.61 -28.58
N GLU A 476 -14.73 6.72 -28.86
CA GLU A 476 -14.33 6.33 -30.22
C GLU A 476 -15.04 5.04 -30.68
N GLY A 477 -16.02 4.55 -29.91
CA GLY A 477 -16.77 3.33 -30.20
C GLY A 477 -15.99 2.04 -29.92
N ILE A 478 -14.93 2.11 -29.12
CA ILE A 478 -14.09 0.95 -28.76
C ILE A 478 -14.64 0.32 -27.47
N ARG A 479 -15.03 -0.96 -27.53
CA ARG A 479 -15.59 -1.66 -26.36
C ARG A 479 -14.48 -1.88 -25.34
N THR A 480 -14.59 -1.23 -24.20
CA THR A 480 -13.53 -1.13 -23.22
C THR A 480 -13.98 -1.67 -21.87
N LEU A 481 -13.11 -2.43 -21.22
CA LEU A 481 -13.26 -2.85 -19.83
C LEU A 481 -12.18 -2.21 -18.98
N ILE A 482 -12.55 -1.62 -17.85
CA ILE A 482 -11.60 -1.27 -16.79
C ILE A 482 -11.72 -2.30 -15.67
N ILE A 483 -10.59 -2.87 -15.27
CA ILE A 483 -10.48 -3.79 -14.15
C ILE A 483 -9.60 -3.10 -13.11
N SER A 484 -10.15 -2.83 -11.92
CA SER A 484 -9.33 -2.39 -10.79
C SER A 484 -8.94 -3.58 -9.93
N THR A 485 -7.64 -3.69 -9.68
CA THR A 485 -7.08 -4.62 -8.70
C THR A 485 -6.72 -3.92 -7.39
N ASP A 486 -7.14 -2.66 -7.23
CA ASP A 486 -6.91 -1.89 -6.01
C ASP A 486 -7.96 -2.28 -4.95
N PRO A 487 -7.56 -2.83 -3.78
CA PRO A 487 -8.49 -3.16 -2.70
C PRO A 487 -9.22 -1.93 -2.12
N ALA A 488 -8.76 -0.71 -2.42
CA ALA A 488 -9.38 0.53 -1.93
C ALA A 488 -10.67 0.94 -2.67
N HIS A 489 -11.20 0.12 -3.60
CA HIS A 489 -12.48 0.35 -4.30
C HIS A 489 -12.62 1.77 -4.89
N SER A 490 -11.53 2.30 -5.45
CA SER A 490 -11.47 3.69 -5.94
C SER A 490 -12.08 3.87 -7.34
N LEU A 491 -12.27 2.80 -8.11
CA LEU A 491 -12.76 2.88 -9.49
C LEU A 491 -14.27 3.15 -9.53
N GLY A 492 -15.03 2.47 -8.67
CA GLY A 492 -16.47 2.71 -8.53
C GLY A 492 -16.77 4.14 -8.09
N ASP A 493 -16.01 4.64 -7.11
CA ASP A 493 -16.13 6.02 -6.63
C ASP A 493 -15.74 7.04 -7.72
N ALA A 494 -14.68 6.77 -8.49
CA ALA A 494 -14.26 7.64 -9.58
C ALA A 494 -15.30 7.72 -10.71
N LEU A 495 -15.93 6.59 -11.07
CA LEU A 495 -16.95 6.54 -12.12
C LEU A 495 -18.34 6.97 -11.63
N GLY A 496 -18.58 6.95 -10.31
CA GLY A 496 -19.90 7.15 -9.72
C GLY A 496 -20.82 5.93 -9.90
N VAL A 497 -20.25 4.73 -9.96
CA VAL A 497 -20.97 3.46 -10.20
C VAL A 497 -20.60 2.46 -9.11
N LYS A 498 -21.59 1.73 -8.58
CA LYS A 498 -21.34 0.65 -7.63
C LYS A 498 -20.89 -0.60 -8.37
N LEU A 499 -19.64 -1.02 -8.16
CA LEU A 499 -19.06 -2.21 -8.79
C LEU A 499 -19.12 -3.41 -7.82
N LYS A 500 -19.37 -4.61 -8.35
CA LYS A 500 -19.53 -5.85 -7.56
C LYS A 500 -19.01 -7.10 -8.30
N GLY A 501 -17.70 -7.27 -8.39
CA GLY A 501 -17.05 -8.49 -8.88
C GLY A 501 -17.21 -8.81 -10.38
N GLU A 502 -18.23 -8.27 -11.05
CA GLU A 502 -18.59 -8.54 -12.44
C GLU A 502 -18.54 -7.25 -13.31
N PRO A 503 -18.24 -7.38 -14.62
CA PRO A 503 -18.29 -6.26 -15.56
C PRO A 503 -19.66 -5.56 -15.56
N THR A 504 -19.67 -4.31 -15.09
CA THR A 504 -20.85 -3.46 -15.01
C THR A 504 -20.75 -2.35 -16.05
N VAL A 505 -21.78 -2.15 -16.86
CA VAL A 505 -21.81 -1.07 -17.86
C VAL A 505 -21.83 0.28 -17.16
N VAL A 506 -21.00 1.21 -17.63
CA VAL A 506 -20.93 2.58 -17.11
C VAL A 506 -21.96 3.45 -17.84
N ASP A 507 -22.85 4.10 -17.09
CA ASP A 507 -23.86 4.99 -17.66
C ASP A 507 -23.22 6.22 -18.33
N GLY A 508 -23.79 6.68 -19.44
CA GLY A 508 -23.27 7.86 -20.15
C GLY A 508 -22.07 7.59 -21.07
N THR A 509 -21.81 6.32 -21.40
CA THR A 509 -20.79 5.90 -22.39
C THR A 509 -21.36 5.04 -23.52
N GLU A 510 -22.67 5.15 -23.80
CA GLU A 510 -23.36 4.43 -24.89
C GLU A 510 -23.18 2.90 -24.87
N GLY A 511 -22.97 2.31 -23.68
CA GLY A 511 -22.73 0.87 -23.52
C GLY A 511 -21.33 0.40 -23.94
N MET A 512 -20.42 1.32 -24.29
CA MET A 512 -19.07 1.00 -24.76
C MET A 512 -18.03 0.83 -23.65
N LEU A 513 -18.33 1.28 -22.42
CA LEU A 513 -17.45 1.12 -21.27
C LEU A 513 -18.12 0.22 -20.23
N SER A 514 -17.39 -0.82 -19.81
CA SER A 514 -17.67 -1.58 -18.60
C SER A 514 -16.55 -1.37 -17.59
N ALA A 515 -16.88 -1.49 -16.31
CA ALA A 515 -15.92 -1.45 -15.22
C ALA A 515 -16.19 -2.60 -14.24
N MET A 516 -15.15 -3.09 -13.58
CA MET A 516 -15.26 -4.03 -12.50
C MET A 516 -14.18 -3.81 -11.44
N GLU A 517 -14.54 -4.09 -10.20
CA GLU A 517 -13.63 -4.22 -9.07
C GLU A 517 -13.64 -5.67 -8.62
N VAL A 518 -12.46 -6.17 -8.29
CA VAL A 518 -12.31 -7.53 -7.78
C VAL A 518 -12.81 -7.55 -6.35
N ASP A 519 -13.81 -8.38 -6.09
CA ASP A 519 -14.36 -8.60 -4.75
C ASP A 519 -13.48 -9.61 -4.02
N THR A 520 -12.78 -9.17 -2.97
CA THR A 520 -11.84 -9.99 -2.19
C THR A 520 -12.53 -11.18 -1.52
N GLU A 521 -13.74 -11.00 -0.96
CA GLU A 521 -14.48 -12.07 -0.27
C GLU A 521 -14.99 -13.11 -1.27
N ALA A 522 -15.64 -12.67 -2.34
CA ALA A 522 -16.14 -13.58 -3.38
C ALA A 522 -14.99 -14.31 -4.10
N SER A 523 -13.85 -13.63 -4.29
CA SER A 523 -12.64 -14.23 -4.86
C SER A 523 -12.05 -15.31 -3.95
N MET A 524 -12.11 -15.09 -2.64
CA MET A 524 -11.68 -16.06 -1.64
C MET A 524 -12.56 -17.31 -1.67
N GLU A 525 -13.88 -17.14 -1.76
CA GLU A 525 -14.81 -18.26 -1.92
C GLU A 525 -14.58 -19.01 -3.22
N GLU A 526 -14.48 -18.32 -4.36
CA GLU A 526 -14.20 -18.90 -5.68
C GLU A 526 -12.88 -19.69 -5.69
N PHE A 527 -11.83 -19.16 -5.06
CA PHE A 527 -10.56 -19.85 -4.90
C PHE A 527 -10.71 -21.13 -4.07
N LYS A 528 -11.41 -21.06 -2.92
CA LYS A 528 -11.74 -22.25 -2.11
C LYS A 528 -12.54 -23.27 -2.90
N GLU A 529 -13.54 -22.84 -3.67
CA GLU A 529 -14.37 -23.72 -4.51
C GLU A 529 -13.54 -24.45 -5.56
N ASN A 530 -12.64 -23.76 -6.26
CA ASN A 530 -11.75 -24.35 -7.25
C ASN A 530 -10.77 -25.37 -6.65
N LEU A 531 -10.47 -25.24 -5.36
CA LEU A 531 -9.59 -26.14 -4.61
C LEU A 531 -10.36 -27.18 -3.78
N ARG A 532 -11.70 -27.21 -3.85
CA ARG A 532 -12.53 -28.16 -3.08
C ARG A 532 -12.16 -29.62 -3.35
N GLY A 533 -11.80 -29.97 -4.58
CA GLY A 533 -11.34 -31.32 -4.93
C GLY A 533 -10.07 -31.74 -4.17
N VAL A 534 -9.17 -30.79 -3.90
CA VAL A 534 -7.95 -31.02 -3.10
C VAL A 534 -8.29 -31.18 -1.61
N THR A 535 -9.19 -30.36 -1.08
CA THR A 535 -9.61 -30.46 0.34
C THR A 535 -10.45 -31.71 0.63
N GLN A 536 -11.33 -32.12 -0.31
CA GLN A 536 -12.12 -33.35 -0.17
C GLN A 536 -11.23 -34.60 -0.20
N TRP A 537 -10.19 -34.58 -1.03
CA TRP A 537 -9.18 -35.63 -1.04
C TRP A 537 -8.46 -35.78 0.31
N GLY A 538 -8.04 -34.68 0.95
CA GLY A 538 -7.44 -34.72 2.29
C GLY A 538 -8.36 -35.38 3.32
N SER A 539 -9.65 -35.02 3.32
CA SER A 539 -10.64 -35.56 4.27
C SER A 539 -10.96 -37.05 4.10
N ARG A 540 -10.92 -37.58 2.86
CA ARG A 540 -11.26 -38.98 2.54
C ARG A 540 -10.17 -39.97 2.96
N PHE A 541 -8.92 -39.53 2.94
CA PHE A 541 -7.80 -40.37 3.36
C PHE A 541 -7.55 -40.36 4.87
N GLY A 542 -8.32 -39.61 5.68
CA GLY A 542 -8.38 -39.60 7.15
C GLY A 542 -7.17 -40.21 7.89
N SER A 543 -7.14 -41.54 8.06
CA SER A 543 -6.07 -42.25 8.80
C SER A 543 -4.75 -42.44 8.04
N LEU A 544 -4.79 -42.44 6.70
CA LEU A 544 -3.64 -42.44 5.82
C LEU A 544 -3.12 -41.01 5.67
N ALA A 545 -4.00 -40.02 5.43
CA ALA A 545 -3.71 -38.59 5.32
C ALA A 545 -2.95 -38.06 6.55
N SER A 546 -3.41 -38.42 7.75
CA SER A 546 -2.74 -38.11 9.01
C SER A 546 -1.34 -38.72 9.11
N LYS A 547 -1.05 -39.83 8.42
CA LYS A 547 0.26 -40.50 8.45
C LYS A 547 1.25 -39.96 7.42
N ILE A 548 0.78 -39.19 6.44
CA ILE A 548 1.59 -38.68 5.32
C ILE A 548 1.63 -37.14 5.27
N GLY A 549 1.03 -36.44 6.24
CA GLY A 549 1.12 -34.97 6.38
C GLY A 549 0.20 -34.17 5.44
N LEU A 550 -0.94 -34.73 5.04
CA LEU A 550 -1.86 -34.07 4.08
C LEU A 550 -2.91 -33.18 4.72
N ASP A 551 -3.26 -33.42 5.97
CA ASP A 551 -4.26 -32.61 6.69
C ASP A 551 -3.80 -31.14 6.79
N GLU A 552 -2.48 -30.93 6.89
CA GLU A 552 -1.82 -29.62 6.95
C GLU A 552 -1.95 -28.84 5.63
N PHE A 553 -1.94 -29.53 4.49
CA PHE A 553 -2.14 -28.93 3.18
C PHE A 553 -3.61 -28.55 2.96
N ALA A 554 -4.55 -29.38 3.44
CA ALA A 554 -5.97 -29.07 3.41
C ALA A 554 -6.31 -27.85 4.28
N ASP A 555 -5.67 -27.70 5.45
CA ASP A 555 -5.87 -26.56 6.35
C ASP A 555 -5.41 -25.21 5.76
N ILE A 556 -4.31 -25.19 5.00
CA ILE A 556 -3.84 -24.01 4.24
C ILE A 556 -4.81 -23.63 3.12
N LEU A 557 -5.51 -24.62 2.55
CA LEU A 557 -6.50 -24.40 1.49
C LEU A 557 -7.87 -23.95 2.04
N GLU A 558 -8.23 -24.36 3.27
CA GLU A 558 -9.43 -23.88 3.97
C GLU A 558 -9.36 -22.40 4.37
N SER A 559 -8.14 -21.90 4.63
CA SER A 559 -7.85 -20.49 4.96
C SER A 559 -6.75 -19.97 4.03
N PRO A 560 -7.10 -19.41 2.85
CA PRO A 560 -6.08 -19.00 1.90
C PRO A 560 -5.30 -17.79 2.42
N PRO A 561 -4.03 -17.65 2.04
CA PRO A 561 -3.22 -16.52 2.47
C PRO A 561 -3.79 -15.19 1.95
N PRO A 562 -3.65 -14.07 2.70
CA PRO A 562 -3.93 -12.75 2.14
C PRO A 562 -3.03 -12.51 0.91
N GLY A 563 -3.58 -11.87 -0.14
CA GLY A 563 -2.94 -11.69 -1.45
C GLY A 563 -3.44 -12.63 -2.57
N VAL A 564 -4.26 -13.63 -2.25
CA VAL A 564 -4.92 -14.53 -3.24
C VAL A 564 -5.89 -13.77 -4.15
N ASP A 565 -6.46 -12.67 -3.69
CA ASP A 565 -7.33 -11.79 -4.47
C ASP A 565 -6.64 -11.23 -5.73
N GLU A 566 -5.33 -10.98 -5.68
CA GLU A 566 -4.55 -10.55 -6.85
C GLU A 566 -4.43 -11.67 -7.90
N VAL A 567 -4.34 -12.93 -7.47
CA VAL A 567 -4.31 -14.10 -8.36
C VAL A 567 -5.68 -14.33 -8.99
N VAL A 568 -6.76 -14.22 -8.21
CA VAL A 568 -8.14 -14.39 -8.71
C VAL A 568 -8.54 -13.26 -9.66
N ALA A 569 -8.17 -12.01 -9.32
CA ALA A 569 -8.30 -10.86 -10.21
C ALA A 569 -7.75 -11.16 -11.61
N LEU A 570 -6.59 -11.81 -11.63
CA LEU A 570 -5.85 -12.11 -12.83
C LEU A 570 -6.47 -13.24 -13.64
N SER A 571 -6.92 -14.32 -12.98
CA SER A 571 -7.69 -15.37 -13.63
C SER A 571 -8.98 -14.80 -14.26
N LYS A 572 -9.64 -13.84 -13.60
CA LYS A 572 -10.80 -13.12 -14.17
C LYS A 572 -10.42 -12.29 -15.38
N VAL A 573 -9.32 -11.52 -15.31
CA VAL A 573 -8.77 -10.80 -16.47
C VAL A 573 -8.61 -11.78 -17.63
N MET A 574 -7.85 -12.87 -17.45
CA MET A 574 -7.57 -13.88 -18.48
C MET A 574 -8.83 -14.52 -19.07
N ASN A 575 -9.84 -14.81 -18.26
CA ASN A 575 -11.11 -15.35 -18.75
C ASN A 575 -11.86 -14.31 -19.62
N LEU A 576 -11.82 -13.03 -19.24
CA LEU A 576 -12.45 -11.95 -20.00
C LEU A 576 -11.72 -11.69 -21.31
N VAL A 577 -10.40 -11.84 -21.34
CA VAL A 577 -9.60 -11.81 -22.58
C VAL A 577 -10.08 -12.86 -23.57
N LYS A 578 -10.26 -14.10 -23.09
CA LYS A 578 -10.70 -15.23 -23.93
C LYS A 578 -12.15 -15.06 -24.43
N SER A 579 -12.95 -14.23 -23.77
CA SER A 579 -14.35 -14.01 -24.14
C SER A 579 -14.55 -13.14 -25.40
N GLU A 580 -13.52 -12.43 -25.88
CA GLU A 580 -13.56 -11.47 -27.00
C GLU A 580 -14.66 -10.39 -26.90
N LYS A 581 -15.24 -10.20 -25.71
CA LYS A 581 -16.30 -9.22 -25.46
C LYS A 581 -15.81 -7.78 -25.52
N PHE A 582 -14.54 -7.57 -25.22
CA PHE A 582 -13.91 -6.25 -25.13
C PHE A 582 -12.75 -6.14 -26.11
N ASP A 583 -12.66 -4.99 -26.77
CA ASP A 583 -11.57 -4.66 -27.68
C ASP A 583 -10.36 -4.15 -26.89
N ARG A 584 -10.60 -3.50 -25.75
CA ARG A 584 -9.57 -2.95 -24.84
C ARG A 584 -9.81 -3.34 -23.40
N ILE A 585 -8.74 -3.67 -22.69
CA ILE A 585 -8.76 -3.94 -21.26
C ILE A 585 -7.74 -3.02 -20.59
N ILE A 586 -8.23 -2.16 -19.70
CA ILE A 586 -7.42 -1.27 -18.87
C ILE A 586 -7.34 -1.91 -17.49
N VAL A 587 -6.13 -2.15 -17.01
CA VAL A 587 -5.88 -2.64 -15.66
C VAL A 587 -5.43 -1.46 -14.81
N ASP A 588 -6.30 -1.00 -13.92
CA ASP A 588 -6.00 0.00 -12.91
C ASP A 588 -5.34 -0.70 -11.71
N THR A 589 -4.01 -0.63 -11.65
CA THR A 589 -3.24 -1.44 -10.71
C THR A 589 -3.11 -0.76 -9.35
N ALA A 590 -2.98 -1.59 -8.29
CA ALA A 590 -2.43 -1.19 -7.00
C ALA A 590 -0.98 -0.62 -7.16
N PRO A 591 -0.33 -0.07 -6.10
CA PRO A 591 1.00 0.53 -6.21
C PRO A 591 2.00 -0.35 -6.96
N THR A 592 2.88 0.29 -7.71
CA THR A 592 3.71 -0.25 -8.81
C THR A 592 4.56 -1.48 -8.50
N GLY A 593 4.88 -1.72 -7.23
CA GLY A 593 5.55 -2.95 -6.79
C GLY A 593 4.73 -4.22 -7.08
N HIS A 594 3.40 -4.17 -7.03
CA HIS A 594 2.54 -5.34 -7.22
C HIS A 594 2.48 -5.80 -8.67
N THR A 595 2.43 -4.88 -9.64
CA THR A 595 2.37 -5.24 -11.06
C THR A 595 3.64 -5.94 -11.54
N LEU A 596 4.79 -5.53 -11.02
CA LEU A 596 6.07 -6.18 -11.34
C LEU A 596 6.20 -7.58 -10.71
N ARG A 597 5.43 -7.88 -9.65
CA ARG A 597 5.37 -9.19 -8.99
C ARG A 597 4.43 -10.17 -9.71
N LEU A 598 3.45 -9.68 -10.48
CA LEU A 598 2.65 -10.53 -11.37
C LEU A 598 3.53 -11.31 -12.36
N LEU A 599 4.68 -10.75 -12.75
CA LEU A 599 5.65 -11.42 -13.62
C LEU A 599 6.38 -12.60 -12.96
N SER A 600 6.36 -12.72 -11.62
CA SER A 600 6.94 -13.86 -10.89
C SER A 600 5.89 -14.87 -10.42
N LEU A 601 4.61 -14.62 -10.67
CA LEU A 601 3.52 -15.55 -10.31
C LEU A 601 3.67 -16.95 -10.96
N PRO A 602 4.10 -17.10 -12.23
CA PRO A 602 4.26 -18.42 -12.83
C PRO A 602 5.24 -19.31 -12.05
N ASP A 603 6.37 -18.75 -11.62
CA ASP A 603 7.38 -19.48 -10.84
C ASP A 603 6.81 -19.98 -9.51
N PHE A 604 5.97 -19.18 -8.85
CA PHE A 604 5.27 -19.59 -7.61
C PHE A 604 4.35 -20.79 -7.86
N VAL A 605 3.50 -20.72 -8.89
CA VAL A 605 2.56 -21.81 -9.21
C VAL A 605 3.30 -23.07 -9.68
N ASP A 606 4.39 -22.92 -10.44
CA ASP A 606 5.27 -24.02 -10.85
C ASP A 606 5.87 -24.76 -9.66
N ASN A 607 6.41 -24.01 -8.70
CA ASN A 607 6.96 -24.59 -7.47
C ASN A 607 5.88 -25.29 -6.64
N PHE A 608 4.67 -24.73 -6.58
CA PHE A 608 3.53 -25.34 -5.91
C PHE A 608 3.08 -26.65 -6.59
N LEU A 609 2.99 -26.66 -7.92
CA LEU A 609 2.65 -27.85 -8.71
C LEU A 609 3.61 -29.01 -8.51
N ASN A 610 4.91 -28.72 -8.62
CA ASN A 610 5.95 -29.73 -8.45
C ASN A 610 5.84 -30.43 -7.09
N LYS A 611 5.37 -29.72 -6.06
CA LYS A 611 5.14 -30.26 -4.72
C LYS A 611 3.91 -31.16 -4.65
N ILE A 612 2.79 -30.73 -5.22
CA ILE A 612 1.59 -31.59 -5.34
C ILE A 612 1.95 -32.89 -6.05
N LEU A 613 2.73 -32.81 -7.14
CA LEU A 613 3.20 -33.98 -7.89
C LEU A 613 4.14 -34.86 -7.06
N ALA A 614 5.05 -34.28 -6.27
CA ALA A 614 5.94 -35.02 -5.37
C ALA A 614 5.15 -35.77 -4.27
N ILE A 615 4.13 -35.11 -3.70
CA ILE A 615 3.22 -35.70 -2.71
C ILE A 615 2.45 -36.86 -3.35
N LYS A 616 1.87 -36.66 -4.54
CA LYS A 616 1.20 -37.72 -5.31
C LYS A 616 2.12 -38.93 -5.49
N ALA A 617 3.36 -38.72 -5.92
CA ALA A 617 4.33 -39.79 -6.13
C ALA A 617 4.65 -40.57 -4.84
N LYS A 618 4.79 -39.88 -3.70
CA LYS A 618 4.99 -40.52 -2.38
C LYS A 618 3.80 -41.41 -2.01
N ILE A 619 2.58 -40.96 -2.28
CA ILE A 619 1.34 -41.70 -1.98
C ILE A 619 1.17 -42.91 -2.90
N ASP A 620 1.37 -42.73 -4.20
CA ASP A 620 1.35 -43.82 -5.18
C ASP A 620 2.39 -44.89 -4.80
N GLY A 621 3.58 -44.47 -4.38
CA GLY A 621 4.63 -45.36 -3.88
C GLY A 621 4.20 -46.14 -2.63
N ALA A 622 3.62 -45.46 -1.64
CA ALA A 622 3.13 -46.09 -0.40
C ALA A 622 1.97 -47.05 -0.67
N LEU A 623 1.03 -46.69 -1.54
CA LEU A 623 -0.09 -47.53 -1.96
C LEU A 623 0.41 -48.77 -2.71
N ASN A 624 1.38 -48.62 -3.61
CA ASN A 624 1.96 -49.74 -4.35
C ASN A 624 2.73 -50.68 -3.41
N ALA A 625 3.47 -50.14 -2.45
CA ALA A 625 4.13 -50.93 -1.40
C ALA A 625 3.11 -51.67 -0.53
N ALA A 626 2.02 -51.01 -0.10
CA ALA A 626 0.96 -51.62 0.68
C ALA A 626 0.21 -52.71 -0.09
N LYS A 627 -0.09 -52.49 -1.37
CA LYS A 627 -0.68 -53.50 -2.28
C LYS A 627 0.24 -54.71 -2.43
N SER A 628 1.55 -54.49 -2.58
CA SER A 628 2.55 -55.55 -2.74
C SER A 628 2.83 -56.33 -1.45
N LEU A 629 2.79 -55.69 -0.29
CA LEU A 629 3.12 -56.31 1.00
C LEU A 629 1.93 -57.02 1.64
N PHE A 630 0.73 -56.46 1.52
CA PHE A 630 -0.44 -56.94 2.25
C PHE A 630 -1.45 -57.68 1.38
N GLY A 631 -1.20 -57.84 0.07
CA GLY A 631 -2.09 -58.57 -0.83
C GLY A 631 -3.52 -58.01 -0.84
N LEU A 632 -3.66 -56.71 -0.53
CA LEU A 632 -4.92 -56.00 -0.30
C LEU A 632 -5.66 -55.77 -1.61
N LYS A 633 -6.18 -56.85 -2.19
CA LYS A 633 -6.97 -56.84 -3.43
C LYS A 633 -8.42 -56.38 -3.23
N GLY A 634 -8.73 -55.67 -2.14
CA GLY A 634 -10.12 -55.33 -1.79
C GLY A 634 -10.34 -54.23 -0.74
N ILE A 635 -9.32 -53.44 -0.37
CA ILE A 635 -9.52 -52.26 0.50
C ILE A 635 -9.41 -50.93 -0.27
N VAL A 636 -8.96 -50.96 -1.52
CA VAL A 636 -8.89 -49.76 -2.37
C VAL A 636 -9.86 -49.94 -3.53
N SER A 637 -11.00 -49.26 -3.46
CA SER A 637 -11.92 -49.02 -4.57
C SER A 637 -11.21 -48.10 -5.58
N GLY A 638 -10.34 -48.68 -6.40
CA GLY A 638 -9.19 -48.00 -7.00
C GLY A 638 -9.38 -47.31 -8.35
N ASP A 639 -10.55 -46.74 -8.66
CA ASP A 639 -10.72 -45.90 -9.86
C ASP A 639 -11.23 -44.48 -9.49
N GLU A 640 -12.19 -44.35 -8.57
CA GLU A 640 -12.77 -43.03 -8.20
C GLU A 640 -11.78 -42.11 -7.45
N ASP A 641 -10.88 -42.65 -6.61
CA ASP A 641 -9.93 -41.85 -5.82
C ASP A 641 -8.71 -41.35 -6.65
N GLN A 642 -8.39 -42.03 -7.76
CA GLN A 642 -7.31 -41.64 -8.67
C GLN A 642 -7.76 -40.47 -9.56
N ASP A 643 -9.05 -40.45 -9.92
CA ASP A 643 -9.69 -39.39 -10.69
C ASP A 643 -9.70 -38.05 -9.93
N ASP A 644 -9.97 -38.03 -8.63
CA ASP A 644 -10.01 -36.80 -7.81
C ASP A 644 -8.64 -36.08 -7.73
N ILE A 645 -7.55 -36.84 -7.57
CA ILE A 645 -6.17 -36.30 -7.57
C ILE A 645 -5.83 -35.76 -8.96
N GLU A 646 -6.22 -36.49 -10.01
CA GLU A 646 -5.97 -36.05 -11.38
C GLU A 646 -6.75 -34.78 -11.72
N VAL A 647 -7.98 -34.62 -11.21
CA VAL A 647 -8.78 -33.40 -11.31
C VAL A 647 -8.09 -32.24 -10.59
N ALA A 648 -7.58 -32.45 -9.37
CA ALA A 648 -6.83 -31.46 -8.60
C ALA A 648 -5.55 -31.00 -9.31
N VAL A 649 -4.73 -31.96 -9.77
CA VAL A 649 -3.50 -31.67 -10.53
C VAL A 649 -3.82 -30.89 -11.80
N LYS A 650 -4.84 -31.33 -12.56
CA LYS A 650 -5.29 -30.61 -13.76
C LYS A 650 -5.80 -29.20 -13.46
N ALA A 651 -6.43 -28.97 -12.31
CA ALA A 651 -6.89 -27.65 -11.90
C ALA A 651 -5.71 -26.69 -11.65
N VAL A 652 -4.67 -27.16 -10.95
CA VAL A 652 -3.47 -26.33 -10.69
C VAL A 652 -2.62 -26.18 -11.97
N GLU A 653 -2.54 -27.20 -12.84
CA GLU A 653 -1.88 -27.10 -14.15
C GLU A 653 -2.52 -26.03 -15.02
N ARG A 654 -3.87 -25.94 -15.03
CA ARG A 654 -4.60 -24.88 -15.72
C ARG A 654 -4.23 -23.49 -15.18
N GLN A 655 -4.09 -23.34 -13.85
CA GLN A 655 -3.70 -22.06 -13.25
C GLN A 655 -2.26 -21.68 -13.61
N ARG A 656 -1.33 -22.64 -13.65
CA ARG A 656 0.04 -22.41 -14.14
C ARG A 656 0.03 -21.94 -15.58
N ASP A 657 -0.68 -22.66 -16.45
CA ASP A 657 -0.71 -22.33 -17.87
C ASP A 657 -1.33 -20.95 -18.11
N GLN A 658 -2.36 -20.59 -17.33
CA GLN A 658 -2.93 -19.23 -17.33
C GLN A 658 -1.93 -18.18 -16.86
N ALA A 659 -1.16 -18.44 -15.79
CA ALA A 659 -0.15 -17.51 -15.29
C ALA A 659 0.98 -17.29 -16.31
N ARG A 660 1.48 -18.35 -16.96
CA ARG A 660 2.50 -18.26 -18.02
C ARG A 660 1.98 -17.56 -19.28
N GLU A 661 0.74 -17.84 -19.68
CA GLU A 661 0.09 -17.17 -20.81
C GLU A 661 0.00 -15.67 -20.56
N LEU A 662 -0.40 -15.26 -19.35
CA LEU A 662 -0.40 -13.87 -18.94
C LEU A 662 1.00 -13.26 -18.94
N GLU A 663 2.00 -13.92 -18.37
CA GLU A 663 3.37 -13.39 -18.35
C GLU A 663 3.89 -13.14 -19.76
N SER A 664 3.66 -14.10 -20.67
CA SER A 664 3.96 -13.94 -22.09
C SER A 664 3.21 -12.77 -22.72
N MET A 665 1.93 -12.59 -22.37
CA MET A 665 1.10 -11.48 -22.86
C MET A 665 1.57 -10.12 -22.32
N LEU A 666 2.04 -10.04 -21.07
CA LEU A 666 2.58 -8.82 -20.46
C LEU A 666 3.87 -8.35 -21.15
N ARG A 667 4.69 -9.29 -21.62
CA ARG A 667 5.93 -9.03 -22.37
C ARG A 667 5.70 -8.80 -23.87
N ASP A 668 4.51 -9.11 -24.38
CA ASP A 668 4.14 -8.85 -25.78
C ASP A 668 3.77 -7.37 -25.98
N GLY A 669 4.76 -6.58 -26.41
CA GLY A 669 4.60 -5.15 -26.65
C GLY A 669 3.61 -4.76 -27.76
N GLU A 670 3.15 -5.72 -28.57
CA GLU A 670 2.11 -5.50 -29.59
C GLU A 670 0.69 -5.74 -29.05
N ARG A 671 0.55 -6.40 -27.89
CA ARG A 671 -0.72 -6.65 -27.22
C ARG A 671 -0.86 -5.88 -25.92
N THR A 672 0.23 -5.65 -25.22
CA THR A 672 0.24 -5.04 -23.89
C THR A 672 1.17 -3.85 -23.86
N GLN A 673 0.71 -2.78 -23.23
CA GLN A 673 1.55 -1.63 -22.91
C GLN A 673 1.32 -1.14 -21.49
N PHE A 674 2.35 -0.49 -20.95
CA PHE A 674 2.31 0.16 -19.66
C PHE A 674 2.27 1.69 -19.84
N MET A 675 1.38 2.33 -19.09
CA MET A 675 1.26 3.77 -18.97
C MET A 675 1.69 4.20 -17.57
N VAL A 676 2.68 5.07 -17.50
CA VAL A 676 3.15 5.60 -16.23
C VAL A 676 2.39 6.88 -15.90
N VAL A 677 1.84 6.99 -14.70
CA VAL A 677 1.22 8.22 -14.19
C VAL A 677 2.10 8.78 -13.10
N THR A 678 2.42 10.06 -13.20
CA THR A 678 3.28 10.77 -12.24
C THR A 678 2.76 12.18 -12.00
N ILE A 679 3.35 12.90 -11.07
CA ILE A 679 3.09 14.32 -10.81
C ILE A 679 4.42 15.08 -10.82
N PRO A 680 4.43 16.40 -11.08
CA PRO A 680 5.66 17.18 -11.14
C PRO A 680 6.21 17.50 -9.74
N THR A 681 6.55 16.46 -8.97
CA THR A 681 7.27 16.53 -7.69
C THR A 681 8.50 15.65 -7.76
N ALA A 682 9.57 16.02 -7.06
CA ALA A 682 10.83 15.30 -7.17
C ALA A 682 10.73 13.84 -6.66
N LEU A 683 9.96 13.56 -5.60
CA LEU A 683 9.71 12.18 -5.15
C LEU A 683 9.00 11.34 -6.21
N ALA A 684 7.89 11.84 -6.77
CA ALA A 684 7.10 11.09 -7.74
C ALA A 684 7.89 10.81 -9.02
N MET A 685 8.74 11.75 -9.42
CA MET A 685 9.64 11.59 -10.56
C MET A 685 10.66 10.48 -10.36
N LEU A 686 11.41 10.50 -9.24
CA LEU A 686 12.43 9.49 -8.95
C LEU A 686 11.83 8.07 -8.93
N GLU A 687 10.66 7.93 -8.32
CA GLU A 687 9.93 6.66 -8.27
C GLU A 687 9.47 6.21 -9.66
N SER A 688 9.00 7.15 -10.49
CA SER A 688 8.59 6.86 -11.87
C SER A 688 9.76 6.45 -12.76
N GLU A 689 10.94 7.04 -12.57
CA GLU A 689 12.15 6.66 -13.31
C GLU A 689 12.62 5.25 -12.95
N ARG A 690 12.62 4.89 -11.65
CA ARG A 690 12.92 3.54 -11.18
C ARG A 690 11.96 2.52 -11.78
N LEU A 691 10.66 2.81 -11.72
CA LEU A 691 9.62 1.96 -12.31
C LEU A 691 9.82 1.71 -13.81
N VAL A 692 10.05 2.79 -14.59
CA VAL A 692 10.25 2.65 -16.04
C VAL A 692 11.45 1.78 -16.35
N LYS A 693 12.54 1.95 -15.58
CA LYS A 693 13.74 1.13 -15.74
C LYS A 693 13.43 -0.34 -15.46
N GLU A 694 12.78 -0.65 -14.33
CA GLU A 694 12.43 -2.02 -13.95
C GLU A 694 11.49 -2.70 -14.95
N LEU A 695 10.49 -1.98 -15.46
CA LEU A 695 9.59 -2.50 -16.50
C LEU A 695 10.33 -2.83 -17.79
N LYS A 696 11.23 -1.94 -18.23
CA LYS A 696 12.06 -2.15 -19.42
C LYS A 696 13.01 -3.34 -19.24
N ASP A 697 13.64 -3.46 -18.08
CA ASP A 697 14.54 -4.58 -17.75
C ASP A 697 13.81 -5.93 -17.77
N LYS A 698 12.50 -5.95 -17.44
CA LYS A 698 11.64 -7.14 -17.54
C LYS A 698 10.99 -7.36 -18.92
N GLY A 699 11.28 -6.50 -19.90
CA GLY A 699 10.76 -6.62 -21.26
C GLY A 699 9.30 -6.17 -21.42
N VAL A 700 8.76 -5.39 -20.49
CA VAL A 700 7.41 -4.80 -20.60
C VAL A 700 7.47 -3.52 -21.44
N ALA A 701 6.58 -3.39 -22.42
CA ALA A 701 6.53 -2.22 -23.28
C ALA A 701 5.93 -1.01 -22.54
N VAL A 702 6.77 -0.03 -22.18
CA VAL A 702 6.31 1.27 -21.67
C VAL A 702 6.29 2.27 -22.82
N ARG A 703 5.12 2.84 -23.14
CA ARG A 703 4.98 3.73 -24.33
C ARG A 703 4.72 5.20 -24.00
N GLY A 704 4.06 5.48 -22.88
CA GLY A 704 3.68 6.86 -22.53
C GLY A 704 3.67 7.13 -21.03
N ALA A 705 3.84 8.40 -20.69
CA ALA A 705 3.71 8.92 -19.34
C ALA A 705 2.69 10.06 -19.27
N VAL A 706 1.81 10.02 -18.27
CA VAL A 706 0.90 11.12 -17.94
C VAL A 706 1.45 11.84 -16.72
N VAL A 707 1.86 13.10 -16.90
CA VAL A 707 2.24 14.00 -15.81
C VAL A 707 0.98 14.74 -15.38
N ASN A 708 0.37 14.26 -14.31
CA ASN A 708 -0.88 14.78 -13.76
C ASN A 708 -0.65 15.97 -12.82
N GLN A 709 -1.73 16.70 -12.51
CA GLN A 709 -1.75 17.81 -11.55
C GLN A 709 -0.76 18.95 -11.86
N VAL A 710 -0.58 19.26 -13.14
CA VAL A 710 0.32 20.32 -13.62
C VAL A 710 -0.32 21.70 -13.47
N MET A 711 0.35 22.61 -12.76
CA MET A 711 0.06 24.03 -12.80
C MET A 711 0.63 24.61 -14.09
N ALA A 712 -0.16 24.57 -15.16
CA ALA A 712 0.24 25.04 -16.48
C ALA A 712 0.57 26.54 -16.48
N GLU A 713 -0.20 27.32 -15.73
CA GLU A 713 0.00 28.75 -15.56
C GLU A 713 0.22 29.11 -14.10
N LYS A 714 0.78 30.30 -13.88
CA LYS A 714 0.89 30.85 -12.53
C LYS A 714 -0.53 30.99 -11.95
N PRO A 715 -0.78 30.49 -10.72
CA PRO A 715 -2.09 30.59 -10.08
C PRO A 715 -2.64 32.01 -10.08
N SER A 716 -3.89 32.16 -10.51
CA SER A 716 -4.60 33.44 -10.51
C SER A 716 -5.01 33.83 -9.09
N ALA A 717 -5.19 35.13 -8.85
CA ALA A 717 -5.69 35.61 -7.57
C ALA A 717 -7.04 34.94 -7.23
N GLY A 718 -7.13 34.35 -6.04
CA GLY A 718 -8.33 33.65 -5.59
C GLY A 718 -8.41 32.18 -5.99
N TYR A 719 -7.38 31.63 -6.67
CA TYR A 719 -7.26 30.19 -6.89
C TYR A 719 -7.28 29.44 -5.55
N ALA A 720 -6.52 29.91 -4.55
CA ALA A 720 -6.50 29.33 -3.21
C ALA A 720 -7.91 29.27 -2.58
N GLY A 721 -8.68 30.35 -2.74
CA GLY A 721 -10.06 30.43 -2.23
C GLY A 721 -11.02 29.45 -2.93
N ARG A 722 -10.86 29.22 -4.24
CA ARG A 722 -11.70 28.24 -4.97
C ARG A 722 -11.42 26.81 -4.52
N VAL A 723 -10.14 26.44 -4.37
CA VAL A 723 -9.76 25.10 -3.88
C VAL A 723 -10.14 24.93 -2.41
N ALA A 724 -9.94 25.95 -1.56
CA ALA A 724 -10.40 25.89 -0.17
C ALA A 724 -11.91 25.63 -0.08
N LYS A 725 -12.70 26.30 -0.92
CA LYS A 725 -14.15 26.08 -1.00
C LYS A 725 -14.53 24.67 -1.47
N SER A 726 -13.78 24.09 -2.42
CA SER A 726 -14.04 22.71 -2.84
C SER A 726 -13.69 21.69 -1.75
N GLN A 727 -12.77 22.02 -0.84
CA GLN A 727 -12.37 21.16 0.27
C GLN A 727 -13.41 21.14 1.41
N GLU A 728 -14.23 22.18 1.57
CA GLU A 728 -15.18 22.31 2.69
C GLU A 728 -16.14 21.11 2.83
N GLY A 729 -16.73 20.66 1.72
CA GLY A 729 -17.65 19.52 1.74
C GLY A 729 -16.99 18.20 2.14
N CYS A 730 -15.76 17.96 1.64
CA CYS A 730 -14.99 16.77 2.01
C CYS A 730 -14.50 16.83 3.45
N LEU A 731 -14.12 18.02 3.93
CA LEU A 731 -13.73 18.24 5.32
C LEU A 731 -14.91 18.01 6.27
N GLU A 732 -16.12 18.44 5.92
CA GLU A 732 -17.32 18.16 6.71
C GLU A 732 -17.62 16.66 6.78
N ARG A 733 -17.47 15.94 5.65
CA ARG A 733 -17.60 14.47 5.59
C ARG A 733 -16.60 13.77 6.51
N LEU A 734 -15.33 14.18 6.45
CA LEU A 734 -14.26 13.62 7.28
C LEU A 734 -14.51 13.87 8.79
N ASN A 735 -14.98 15.06 9.16
CA ASN A 735 -15.37 15.35 10.54
C ASN A 735 -16.52 14.45 11.00
N LYS A 736 -17.57 14.30 10.19
CA LYS A 736 -18.69 13.40 10.50
C LYS A 736 -18.24 11.94 10.64
N ALA A 737 -17.30 11.49 9.80
CA ALA A 737 -16.74 10.14 9.91
C ALA A 737 -15.96 9.95 11.21
N ALA A 738 -15.17 10.95 11.64
CA ALA A 738 -14.47 10.92 12.92
C ALA A 738 -15.44 10.96 14.12
N ASP A 739 -16.51 11.76 14.05
CA ASP A 739 -17.55 11.80 15.09
C ASP A 739 -18.26 10.45 15.21
N ALA A 740 -18.67 9.84 14.09
CA ALA A 740 -19.29 8.52 14.07
C ALA A 740 -18.34 7.44 14.61
N ALA A 741 -17.07 7.49 14.22
CA ALA A 741 -16.03 6.61 14.73
C ALA A 741 -15.85 6.76 16.25
N SER A 742 -15.85 8.00 16.76
CA SER A 742 -15.76 8.29 18.20
C SER A 742 -16.91 7.70 19.01
N LEU A 743 -18.12 7.67 18.44
CA LEU A 743 -19.30 7.10 19.10
C LEU A 743 -19.27 5.57 19.16
N SER A 744 -18.62 4.94 18.17
CA SER A 744 -18.47 3.47 18.09
C SER A 744 -17.21 2.95 18.79
N ALA A 745 -16.24 3.82 19.06
CA ALA A 745 -14.98 3.45 19.69
C ALA A 745 -15.15 3.02 21.15
N SER A 746 -14.29 2.12 21.61
CA SER A 746 -14.25 1.73 23.01
C SER A 746 -13.86 2.91 23.90
N ALA A 747 -14.34 2.93 25.15
CA ALA A 747 -13.97 3.96 26.12
C ALA A 747 -12.46 4.05 26.35
N ALA A 748 -11.70 2.96 26.13
CA ALA A 748 -10.25 2.94 26.26
C ALA A 748 -9.53 3.64 25.10
N SER A 749 -10.11 3.60 23.89
CA SER A 749 -9.57 4.28 22.71
C SER A 749 -9.76 5.79 22.79
N GLY A 750 -10.86 6.26 23.40
CA GLY A 750 -11.21 7.68 23.44
C GLY A 750 -11.76 8.20 22.11
N PRO A 751 -12.08 9.49 22.00
CA PRO A 751 -12.60 10.07 20.77
C PRO A 751 -11.53 10.15 19.67
N VAL A 752 -11.97 10.07 18.41
CA VAL A 752 -11.13 10.32 17.24
C VAL A 752 -11.06 11.83 17.00
N LEU A 753 -9.88 12.40 17.19
CA LEU A 753 -9.65 13.84 17.04
C LEU A 753 -9.19 14.20 15.65
N VAL A 754 -9.75 15.27 15.10
CA VAL A 754 -9.41 15.77 13.78
C VAL A 754 -8.33 16.84 13.88
N SER A 755 -7.21 16.64 13.18
CA SER A 755 -6.11 17.60 13.06
C SER A 755 -6.05 18.16 11.65
N GLU A 756 -6.31 19.45 11.51
CA GLU A 756 -6.32 20.15 10.22
C GLU A 756 -4.94 20.70 9.89
N VAL A 757 -4.29 20.14 8.87
CA VAL A 757 -2.93 20.51 8.48
C VAL A 757 -2.97 21.31 7.17
N PRO A 758 -2.45 22.56 7.17
CA PRO A 758 -2.40 23.37 5.96
C PRO A 758 -1.36 22.84 4.98
N TYR A 759 -1.44 23.27 3.72
CA TYR A 759 -0.31 23.16 2.82
C TYR A 759 0.91 23.93 3.33
N PHE A 760 2.09 23.32 3.22
CA PHE A 760 3.36 23.96 3.51
C PHE A 760 3.95 24.58 2.25
N ASP A 761 4.58 25.73 2.41
CA ASP A 761 5.11 26.55 1.31
C ASP A 761 6.40 25.99 0.68
N THR A 762 6.87 24.84 1.16
CA THR A 762 8.00 24.06 0.68
C THR A 762 7.68 22.56 0.77
N GLU A 763 8.24 21.74 -0.12
CA GLU A 763 8.22 20.28 0.06
C GLU A 763 8.79 19.92 1.44
N LEU A 764 8.08 19.06 2.19
CA LEU A 764 8.44 18.67 3.56
C LEU A 764 9.57 17.64 3.56
N ARG A 765 10.73 18.09 3.08
CA ARG A 765 11.98 17.34 3.06
C ARG A 765 12.98 18.00 4.00
N SER A 766 13.72 17.16 4.71
CA SER A 766 14.59 17.49 5.85
C SER A 766 13.85 17.57 7.19
N VAL A 767 14.63 17.31 8.24
CA VAL A 767 14.21 17.41 9.63
C VAL A 767 13.63 18.79 9.96
N TYR A 768 14.19 19.87 9.41
CA TYR A 768 13.75 21.24 9.69
C TYR A 768 12.36 21.53 9.11
N ALA A 769 12.10 21.09 7.87
CA ALA A 769 10.78 21.26 7.26
C ALA A 769 9.72 20.42 7.98
N LEU A 770 10.06 19.18 8.33
CA LEU A 770 9.17 18.27 9.04
C LEU A 770 8.85 18.74 10.47
N ARG A 771 9.72 19.52 11.14
CA ARG A 771 9.39 20.21 12.40
C ARG A 771 8.22 21.20 12.26
N ALA A 772 8.06 21.84 11.09
CA ALA A 772 6.93 22.72 10.85
C ALA A 772 5.60 21.94 10.78
N LEU A 773 5.63 20.76 10.16
CA LEU A 773 4.49 19.82 10.17
C LEU A 773 4.20 19.32 11.58
N ALA A 774 5.22 18.90 12.32
CA ALA A 774 5.11 18.47 13.70
C ALA A 774 4.43 19.51 14.60
N ALA A 775 4.81 20.79 14.45
CA ALA A 775 4.21 21.88 15.21
C ALA A 775 2.71 22.04 14.97
N LYS A 776 2.20 21.68 13.78
CA LYS A 776 0.76 21.69 13.46
C LYS A 776 0.03 20.44 13.93
N LEU A 777 0.69 19.29 13.90
CA LEU A 777 0.12 18.04 14.39
C LEU A 777 -0.07 18.04 15.92
N PHE A 778 0.80 18.74 16.65
CA PHE A 778 0.81 18.76 18.12
C PHE A 778 0.22 20.04 18.73
N SER A 779 -0.19 21.02 17.91
CA SER A 779 -0.92 22.21 18.34
C SER A 779 -2.40 21.92 18.49
#